data_AF-A0A7J6STL8-F1
#
_entry.id   AF-A0A7J6STL8-F1
#
_cell.length_a   1.000
_cell.length_b   1.000
_cell.length_c   1.000
_cell.angle_alpha   90.00
_cell.angle_beta   90.00
_cell.angle_gamma   90.00
#
_symmetry.space_group_name_H-M   'P 1'
#
loop_
_entity.id
_entity.type
_entity.pdbx_description
1 polymer ?
#
loop_
_entity_poly.entity_id
_entity_poly.type
_entity_poly.pdbx_seq_one_letter_code
_entity_poly.pdbx_strand_id
1 'polypeptide(L)'
;MDAEIEALTGDVFLSAAAISYFGSFTGQYRREVVGEWLQNMRELGIPCSDTFSLVAVMGNPVQVREWNLQGLPSDSVSLDNGVLVTRGKRWPLMIDPQEQANKWIKKKEGGGGSSGSQLQLLKLSNPKLLLIVENAIRMGNPLLIEDIGETLDPSLEPVLQKAVFNNNGRLQIHLGDSDVDYNPDFRFYMTTKLPNPHYYPEVCIKVTVINFTVTFEGLGEQLLTLVVESELPEVMRRKTELMMQLDKDKKTLQGLEDEILRLLSESQGNILDDEVLISTLQQSKVTAKEIEERVADAEVTKIEIEAACNKYLSVSERGSILYFVVADLANIDPMYQFSLFYFVRMFLYTIHNAEKSDDLDTRLKTLITDVTEYVFKLVCRGLFEVHKLIFSFLIQTQIDRHAGRIDNAEWGLLLRGAGIQDVSGRPGNPDIHLIPDKQWLMLYAVQQQVPQLRDICSHVTRNIDAWRHWCCEENPHLVDLPLNYENTRPPEETEADEEGREEGQPKATTLSYFRKLLLLKCLTPEKVLFGAAEYVKRTLGEKYCIFAAPMMEEVFADSSQTTPIIFVLSTGADPTQMLLRFAAAEDCESNLHIISLGQGQGPRAQKLMERGYQEGLWVLLQNCHLAKSWMPTLQRLVEAMEGNALISQHFRLFLTSMPADYFPVPILQISVKLTTEPPKGLRANVKRSLIALDDETLNKSRKASAWRRLQFSLKLFHAVIQERRKFGPLGWNIRYEFNDSDLETSTVILHNMLELEDPQIPWDTISFVVGQINYGGRVTDDWDRRCLMATLGRFVTPDIMEKDDYSFSASGTYRLPDSVDEVTVAGFREYVDSLPLSEAPEIFGMHENANISFQQQESDVILNTVLSIQPRESGGGGGRSADEIVYELATQMIDRLPEPITEDSACPGVFAVNDQGMMGSLGTCLSQEMSRFNKLIGRMKKTLTELQRAIKGLIVMTADLDAMFSALQNNYIPSIWEAVAYPSLRPLASWFEDMINRVEFFRDWVINDQPIAYWISAFYFPQGFLTAVLQAYSRFYMVPVDVLGFEFVVQDFDDPLNEVDEPPTEGCLVYGLYMDGCRWDYEEMVLEDQEPGVMYVNAPTIHFVPCKNYKIDPEQYSCPLYKTSVRAGTLSTTGHSTNFVLAIEMDTNKPKDHWVLRGAALLTMLND
;
A
#
# COMPACT_ATOMS: atom_id res chain seq x y z
N MET A 1 -17.61 49.12 16.21
CA MET A 1 -17.29 50.12 15.18
C MET A 1 -15.93 50.79 15.39
N ASP A 2 -15.71 51.71 16.34
CA ASP A 2 -14.40 52.40 16.45
C ASP A 2 -13.21 51.44 16.66
N ALA A 3 -13.37 50.43 17.52
CA ALA A 3 -12.37 49.37 17.72
C ALA A 3 -12.15 48.48 16.49
N GLU A 4 -13.20 48.23 15.69
CA GLU A 4 -13.09 47.45 14.43
C GLU A 4 -12.40 48.27 13.33
N ILE A 5 -12.60 49.59 13.32
CA ILE A 5 -11.94 50.50 12.38
C ILE A 5 -10.44 50.60 12.69
N GLU A 6 -10.05 50.61 13.97
CA GLU A 6 -8.64 50.54 14.36
C GLU A 6 -8.00 49.21 13.92
N ALA A 7 -8.67 48.08 14.19
CA ALA A 7 -8.21 46.74 13.83
C ALA A 7 -8.21 46.43 12.32
N LEU A 8 -8.97 47.22 11.53
CA LEU A 8 -9.15 47.01 10.09
C LEU A 8 -7.82 46.94 9.32
N THR A 9 -6.82 47.71 9.75
CA THR A 9 -5.52 47.76 9.05
C THR A 9 -4.83 46.40 9.08
N GLY A 10 -4.79 45.75 10.26
CA GLY A 10 -4.25 44.40 10.41
C GLY A 10 -5.13 43.35 9.71
N ASP A 11 -6.45 43.44 9.87
CA ASP A 11 -7.38 42.44 9.35
C ASP A 11 -7.44 42.43 7.81
N VAL A 12 -7.32 43.60 7.17
CA VAL A 12 -7.22 43.72 5.70
C VAL A 12 -5.88 43.19 5.20
N PHE A 13 -4.78 43.44 5.92
CA PHE A 13 -3.48 42.87 5.57
C PHE A 13 -3.51 41.34 5.63
N LEU A 14 -4.02 40.77 6.71
CA LEU A 14 -4.15 39.32 6.87
C LEU A 14 -5.09 38.73 5.81
N SER A 15 -6.18 39.41 5.47
CA SER A 15 -7.08 38.99 4.38
C SER A 15 -6.41 39.01 3.01
N ALA A 16 -5.60 40.02 2.71
CA ALA A 16 -4.84 40.09 1.46
C ALA A 16 -3.75 39.00 1.38
N ALA A 17 -3.06 38.73 2.50
CA ALA A 17 -2.11 37.63 2.62
C ALA A 17 -2.80 36.28 2.43
N ALA A 18 -3.93 36.06 3.10
CA ALA A 18 -4.74 34.86 2.96
C ALA A 18 -5.18 34.61 1.51
N ILE A 19 -5.74 35.62 0.83
CA ILE A 19 -6.16 35.49 -0.58
C ILE A 19 -5.00 35.17 -1.52
N SER A 20 -3.80 35.67 -1.20
CA SER A 20 -2.62 35.48 -2.03
C SER A 20 -1.95 34.12 -1.83
N TYR A 21 -1.93 33.61 -0.59
CA TYR A 21 -1.10 32.46 -0.21
C TYR A 21 -1.89 31.22 0.22
N PHE A 22 -3.11 31.33 0.76
CA PHE A 22 -3.83 30.16 1.32
C PHE A 22 -4.13 29.08 0.29
N GLY A 23 -4.32 29.46 -0.97
CA GLY A 23 -4.92 28.62 -2.00
C GLY A 23 -4.43 27.18 -1.99
N SER A 24 -3.13 26.95 -2.12
CA SER A 24 -2.56 25.60 -2.21
C SER A 24 -2.43 24.85 -0.87
N PHE A 25 -2.55 25.53 0.27
CA PHE A 25 -2.23 24.94 1.58
C PHE A 25 -3.45 24.29 2.25
N THR A 26 -3.17 23.33 3.15
CA THR A 26 -4.17 22.63 3.97
C THR A 26 -4.70 23.51 5.10
N GLY A 27 -5.88 23.18 5.63
CA GLY A 27 -6.50 23.93 6.72
C GLY A 27 -5.63 24.04 7.97
N GLN A 28 -4.92 22.96 8.35
CA GLN A 28 -4.02 22.98 9.51
C GLN A 28 -2.86 23.98 9.32
N TYR A 29 -2.18 23.91 8.17
CA TYR A 29 -1.08 24.83 7.88
C TYR A 29 -1.56 26.29 7.80
N ARG A 30 -2.76 26.54 7.24
CA ARG A 30 -3.37 27.87 7.24
C ARG A 30 -3.54 28.40 8.67
N ARG A 31 -4.01 27.57 9.62
CA ARG A 31 -4.17 27.96 11.04
C ARG A 31 -2.83 28.27 11.71
N GLU A 32 -1.81 27.45 11.47
CA GLU A 32 -0.46 27.65 12.01
C GLU A 32 0.15 28.96 11.50
N VAL A 33 0.12 29.19 10.19
CA VAL A 33 0.63 30.41 9.55
C VAL A 33 -0.12 31.66 10.00
N VAL A 34 -1.45 31.59 10.14
CA VAL A 34 -2.23 32.71 10.68
C VAL A 34 -1.86 32.99 12.14
N GLY A 35 -1.63 31.94 12.94
CA GLY A 35 -1.15 32.08 14.32
C GLY A 35 0.19 32.81 14.39
N GLU A 36 1.14 32.43 13.55
CA GLU A 36 2.43 33.12 13.42
C GLU A 36 2.28 34.56 12.94
N TRP A 37 1.43 34.81 11.94
CA TRP A 37 1.17 36.17 11.45
C TRP A 37 0.53 37.06 12.50
N LEU A 38 -0.43 36.55 13.28
CA LEU A 38 -1.04 37.27 14.39
C LEU A 38 -0.01 37.59 15.48
N GLN A 39 0.86 36.64 15.82
CA GLN A 39 1.94 36.87 16.78
C GLN A 39 2.88 37.98 16.29
N ASN A 40 3.32 37.92 15.02
CA ASN A 40 4.19 38.93 14.43
C ASN A 40 3.54 40.32 14.37
N MET A 41 2.24 40.40 14.05
CA MET A 41 1.49 41.66 14.05
C MET A 41 1.44 42.28 15.44
N ARG A 42 1.25 41.47 16.49
CA ARG A 42 1.29 41.90 17.89
C ARG A 42 2.68 42.40 18.29
N GLU A 43 3.74 41.71 17.90
CA GLU A 43 5.13 42.12 18.17
C GLU A 43 5.48 43.45 17.47
N LEU A 44 4.95 43.68 16.26
CA LEU A 44 5.13 44.91 15.50
C LEU A 44 4.21 46.07 15.92
N GLY A 45 3.28 45.83 16.86
CA GLY A 45 2.34 46.84 17.35
C GLY A 45 1.30 47.26 16.31
N ILE A 46 0.96 46.39 15.35
CA ILE A 46 -0.07 46.65 14.35
C ILE A 46 -1.43 46.29 14.96
N PRO A 47 -2.41 47.22 14.98
CA PRO A 47 -3.75 46.92 15.48
C PRO A 47 -4.42 45.84 14.61
N CYS A 48 -4.86 44.74 15.22
CA CYS A 48 -5.58 43.65 14.58
C CYS A 48 -6.61 43.07 15.56
N SER A 49 -7.61 42.36 15.04
CA SER A 49 -8.58 41.65 15.87
C SER A 49 -7.92 40.50 16.64
N ASP A 50 -8.44 40.16 17.83
CA ASP A 50 -7.89 39.06 18.65
C ASP A 50 -8.00 37.70 17.96
N THR A 51 -9.05 37.52 17.17
CA THR A 51 -9.32 36.35 16.35
C THR A 51 -9.56 36.77 14.90
N PHE A 52 -8.76 36.23 13.98
CA PHE A 52 -8.89 36.50 12.54
C PHE A 52 -9.71 35.41 11.84
N SER A 53 -10.68 35.82 11.02
CA SER A 53 -11.43 34.93 10.12
C SER A 53 -11.62 35.60 8.75
N LEU A 54 -11.13 34.95 7.69
CA LEU A 54 -11.22 35.49 6.33
C LEU A 54 -12.67 35.68 5.88
N VAL A 55 -13.54 34.71 6.20
CA VAL A 55 -14.97 34.75 5.87
C VAL A 55 -15.68 35.89 6.61
N ALA A 56 -15.32 36.18 7.86
CA ALA A 56 -15.92 37.27 8.60
C ALA A 56 -15.56 38.65 8.02
N VAL A 57 -14.33 38.81 7.54
CA VAL A 57 -13.84 40.10 7.02
C VAL A 57 -14.24 40.32 5.55
N MET A 58 -14.12 39.30 4.70
CA MET A 58 -14.32 39.41 3.23
C MET A 58 -15.62 38.76 2.73
N GLY A 59 -16.22 37.87 3.52
CA GLY A 59 -17.43 37.14 3.17
C GLY A 59 -18.68 37.95 3.51
N ASN A 60 -19.62 38.01 2.56
CA ASN A 60 -20.96 38.49 2.86
C ASN A 60 -21.79 37.32 3.40
N PRO A 61 -22.40 37.42 4.61
CA PRO A 61 -23.21 36.34 5.18
C PRO A 61 -24.32 35.82 4.25
N VAL A 62 -24.89 36.68 3.39
CA VAL A 62 -25.91 36.27 2.41
C VAL A 62 -25.29 35.43 1.29
N GLN A 63 -24.12 35.81 0.78
CA GLN A 63 -23.41 35.05 -0.26
C GLN A 63 -22.92 33.70 0.25
N VAL A 64 -22.38 33.66 1.47
CA VAL A 64 -21.96 32.42 2.13
C VAL A 64 -23.12 31.44 2.25
N ARG A 65 -24.31 31.92 2.63
CA ARG A 65 -25.52 31.08 2.69
C ARG A 65 -25.94 30.57 1.32
N GLU A 66 -25.85 31.41 0.29
CA GLU A 66 -26.14 31.01 -1.08
C GLU A 66 -25.18 29.91 -1.56
N TRP A 67 -23.89 30.00 -1.22
CA TRP A 67 -22.93 28.94 -1.51
C TRP A 67 -23.29 27.62 -0.84
N ASN A 68 -23.74 27.67 0.42
CA ASN A 68 -24.17 26.48 1.14
C ASN A 68 -25.40 25.82 0.48
N LEU A 69 -26.38 26.62 0.06
CA LEU A 69 -27.53 26.13 -0.72
C LEU A 69 -27.12 25.54 -2.08
N GLN A 70 -26.05 26.06 -2.67
CA GLN A 70 -25.46 25.55 -3.90
C GLN A 70 -24.57 24.31 -3.67
N GLY A 71 -24.47 23.81 -2.43
CA GLY A 71 -23.76 22.57 -2.07
C GLY A 71 -22.30 22.74 -1.67
N LEU A 72 -21.85 23.96 -1.36
CA LEU A 72 -20.58 24.17 -0.66
C LEU A 72 -20.76 23.81 0.83
N PRO A 73 -19.82 23.08 1.45
CA PRO A 73 -19.92 22.77 2.87
C PRO A 73 -19.70 24.01 3.76
N SER A 74 -20.20 23.93 4.99
CA SER A 74 -20.10 24.99 6.00
C SER A 74 -18.75 25.06 6.72
N ASP A 75 -17.82 24.14 6.44
CA ASP A 75 -16.53 24.11 7.12
C ASP A 75 -15.65 25.31 6.77
N SER A 76 -14.77 25.69 7.71
CA SER A 76 -13.92 26.87 7.57
C SER A 76 -13.07 26.87 6.29
N VAL A 77 -12.54 25.72 5.88
CA VAL A 77 -11.65 25.60 4.71
C VAL A 77 -12.45 25.74 3.42
N SER A 78 -13.62 25.09 3.31
CA SER A 78 -14.52 25.23 2.17
C SER A 78 -15.03 26.66 2.01
N LEU A 79 -15.38 27.33 3.10
CA LEU A 79 -15.82 28.72 3.06
C LEU A 79 -14.69 29.67 2.66
N ASP A 80 -13.49 29.49 3.19
CA ASP A 80 -12.29 30.23 2.76
C ASP A 80 -12.04 30.02 1.26
N ASN A 81 -12.13 28.78 0.78
CA ASN A 81 -11.99 28.45 -0.63
C ASN A 81 -13.07 29.13 -1.49
N GLY A 82 -14.31 29.22 -0.99
CA GLY A 82 -15.38 30.00 -1.62
C GLY A 82 -15.03 31.49 -1.78
N VAL A 83 -14.43 32.09 -0.74
CA VAL A 83 -13.90 33.47 -0.80
C VAL A 83 -12.77 33.58 -1.82
N LEU A 84 -11.82 32.63 -1.85
CA LEU A 84 -10.70 32.62 -2.80
C LEU A 84 -11.19 32.57 -4.25
N VAL A 85 -12.21 31.75 -4.55
CA VAL A 85 -12.79 31.63 -5.89
C VAL A 85 -13.53 32.89 -6.32
N THR A 86 -14.23 33.55 -5.40
CA THR A 86 -15.10 34.69 -5.73
C THR A 86 -14.40 36.05 -5.68
N ARG A 87 -13.43 36.22 -4.77
CA ARG A 87 -12.68 37.48 -4.57
C ARG A 87 -11.28 37.45 -5.19
N GLY A 88 -10.80 36.30 -5.64
CA GLY A 88 -9.49 36.15 -6.28
C GLY A 88 -9.35 36.98 -7.57
N LYS A 89 -8.20 37.65 -7.73
CA LYS A 89 -7.89 38.42 -8.95
C LYS A 89 -7.48 37.54 -10.13
N ARG A 90 -6.73 36.46 -9.87
CA ARG A 90 -6.31 35.46 -10.86
C ARG A 90 -7.41 34.40 -11.01
N TRP A 91 -7.41 33.69 -12.14
CA TRP A 91 -8.39 32.62 -12.35
C TRP A 91 -8.13 31.45 -11.40
N PRO A 92 -9.17 30.87 -10.78
CA PRO A 92 -9.03 29.76 -9.85
C PRO A 92 -8.80 28.45 -10.60
N LEU A 93 -7.74 27.74 -10.21
CA LEU A 93 -7.48 26.35 -10.56
C LEU A 93 -7.71 25.49 -9.31
N MET A 94 -8.79 24.72 -9.31
CA MET A 94 -9.28 23.98 -8.15
C MET A 94 -8.81 22.52 -8.22
N ILE A 95 -8.04 22.11 -7.21
CA ILE A 95 -7.64 20.73 -6.99
C ILE A 95 -8.81 20.03 -6.28
N ASP A 96 -9.58 19.24 -7.01
CA ASP A 96 -10.89 18.74 -6.59
C ASP A 96 -11.07 17.25 -6.96
N PRO A 97 -10.35 16.33 -6.29
CA PRO A 97 -10.43 14.89 -6.57
C PRO A 97 -11.83 14.30 -6.32
N GLN A 98 -12.64 14.91 -5.44
CA GLN A 98 -14.01 14.46 -5.12
C GLN A 98 -15.11 15.20 -5.89
N GLU A 99 -14.77 16.09 -6.83
CA GLU A 99 -15.69 16.88 -7.66
C GLU A 99 -16.68 17.78 -6.89
N GLN A 100 -16.33 18.19 -5.66
CA GLN A 100 -17.15 19.05 -4.84
C GLN A 100 -17.22 20.46 -5.43
N ALA A 101 -16.06 21.04 -5.76
CA ALA A 101 -15.97 22.36 -6.38
C ALA A 101 -16.64 22.38 -7.76
N ASN A 102 -16.43 21.32 -8.55
CA ASN A 102 -17.05 21.15 -9.85
C ASN A 102 -18.59 21.23 -9.78
N LYS A 103 -19.20 20.47 -8.86
CA LYS A 103 -20.65 20.49 -8.64
C LYS A 103 -21.16 21.83 -8.12
N TRP A 104 -20.41 22.46 -7.21
CA TRP A 104 -20.76 23.78 -6.69
C TRP A 104 -20.78 24.84 -7.79
N ILE A 105 -19.74 24.91 -8.64
CA ILE A 105 -19.69 25.87 -9.77
C ILE A 105 -20.80 25.60 -10.78
N LYS A 106 -21.09 24.33 -11.10
CA LYS A 106 -22.22 23.96 -11.97
C LYS A 106 -23.56 24.45 -11.43
N LYS A 107 -23.79 24.37 -10.12
CA LYS A 107 -25.03 24.87 -9.50
C LYS A 107 -25.06 26.39 -9.41
N LYS A 108 -23.94 27.01 -9.03
CA LYS A 108 -23.77 28.46 -8.90
C LYS A 108 -24.00 29.20 -10.22
N GLU A 109 -23.40 28.73 -11.30
CA GLU A 109 -23.47 29.38 -12.63
C GLU A 109 -24.59 28.78 -13.52
N GLY A 110 -25.14 27.61 -13.15
CA GLY A 110 -26.16 26.90 -13.94
C GLY A 110 -27.60 27.12 -13.47
N GLY A 111 -27.83 27.55 -12.23
CA GLY A 111 -29.14 27.99 -11.77
C GLY A 111 -29.44 29.36 -12.35
N GLY A 112 -30.46 29.48 -13.21
CA GLY A 112 -30.88 30.73 -13.86
C GLY A 112 -31.36 31.81 -12.88
N GLY A 113 -30.45 32.38 -12.12
CA GLY A 113 -30.64 33.54 -11.25
C GLY A 113 -30.19 34.81 -11.96
N SER A 114 -31.16 35.61 -12.40
CA SER A 114 -31.05 37.05 -12.77
C SER A 114 -30.10 37.50 -13.89
N SER A 115 -29.16 36.68 -14.36
CA SER A 115 -28.27 37.00 -15.48
C SER A 115 -28.30 35.82 -16.46
N GLY A 116 -28.86 36.00 -17.66
CA GLY A 116 -29.13 34.93 -18.64
C GLY A 116 -27.89 34.27 -19.28
N SER A 117 -26.78 34.15 -18.55
CA SER A 117 -25.51 33.57 -19.00
C SER A 117 -25.50 32.06 -18.76
N GLN A 118 -25.27 31.27 -19.81
CA GLN A 118 -25.25 29.81 -19.74
C GLN A 118 -23.81 29.31 -19.55
N LEU A 119 -23.53 28.62 -18.43
CA LEU A 119 -22.25 27.95 -18.17
C LEU A 119 -21.86 27.01 -19.32
N GLN A 120 -20.66 27.18 -19.86
CA GLN A 120 -20.07 26.29 -20.86
C GLN A 120 -19.14 25.28 -20.18
N LEU A 121 -19.32 23.99 -20.48
CA LEU A 121 -18.48 22.89 -19.98
C LEU A 121 -17.55 22.40 -21.07
N LEU A 122 -16.25 22.33 -20.79
CA LEU A 122 -15.22 21.88 -21.73
C LEU A 122 -14.24 20.90 -21.08
N LYS A 123 -13.67 20.02 -21.90
CA LYS A 123 -12.47 19.23 -21.59
C LYS A 123 -11.39 19.59 -22.62
N LEU A 124 -10.11 19.49 -22.25
CA LEU A 124 -8.98 19.81 -23.14
C LEU A 124 -8.92 18.92 -24.40
N SER A 125 -9.52 17.72 -24.35
CA SER A 125 -9.59 16.80 -25.48
C SER A 125 -10.57 17.20 -26.59
N ASN A 126 -11.35 18.28 -26.40
CA ASN A 126 -12.35 18.70 -27.37
C ASN A 126 -11.69 19.42 -28.57
N PRO A 127 -11.84 18.94 -29.81
CA PRO A 127 -11.23 19.58 -30.99
C PRO A 127 -11.77 20.98 -31.29
N LYS A 128 -12.90 21.38 -30.71
CA LYS A 128 -13.51 22.72 -30.85
C LYS A 128 -13.21 23.65 -29.67
N LEU A 129 -12.19 23.34 -28.86
CA LEU A 129 -11.83 24.10 -27.65
C LEU A 129 -11.76 25.61 -27.91
N LEU A 130 -10.88 26.06 -28.81
CA LEU A 130 -10.66 27.48 -29.09
C LEU A 130 -11.94 28.20 -29.51
N LEU A 131 -12.71 27.63 -30.45
CA LEU A 131 -13.95 28.24 -30.93
C LEU A 131 -14.97 28.46 -29.79
N ILE A 132 -15.06 27.53 -28.84
CA ILE A 132 -15.99 27.63 -27.71
C ILE A 132 -15.48 28.67 -26.71
N VAL A 133 -14.17 28.74 -26.48
CA VAL A 133 -13.53 29.78 -25.65
C VAL A 133 -13.76 31.17 -26.28
N GLU A 134 -13.55 31.35 -27.58
CA GLU A 134 -13.80 32.61 -28.29
C GLU A 134 -15.25 33.07 -28.13
N ASN A 135 -16.20 32.16 -28.32
CA ASN A 135 -17.62 32.47 -28.16
C ASN A 135 -17.99 32.81 -26.71
N ALA A 136 -17.41 32.10 -25.73
CA ALA A 136 -17.65 32.36 -24.32
C ALA A 136 -17.10 33.75 -23.91
N ILE A 137 -15.91 34.12 -24.37
CA ILE A 137 -15.30 35.44 -24.13
C ILE A 137 -16.16 36.55 -24.76
N ARG A 138 -16.60 36.37 -26.01
CA ARG A 138 -17.41 37.36 -26.74
C ARG A 138 -18.77 37.59 -26.08
N MET A 139 -19.41 36.52 -25.61
CA MET A 139 -20.74 36.59 -24.98
C MET A 139 -20.68 36.91 -23.49
N GLY A 140 -19.52 36.78 -22.84
CA GLY A 140 -19.39 36.90 -21.38
C GLY A 140 -19.94 35.69 -20.61
N ASN A 141 -20.01 34.53 -21.26
CA ASN A 141 -20.52 33.31 -20.62
C ASN A 141 -19.45 32.71 -19.69
N PRO A 142 -19.80 32.27 -18.48
CA PRO A 142 -18.91 31.51 -17.62
C PRO A 142 -18.43 30.23 -18.32
N LEU A 143 -17.14 29.91 -18.18
CA LEU A 143 -16.51 28.74 -18.77
C LEU A 143 -15.82 27.90 -17.69
N LEU A 144 -16.11 26.60 -17.66
CA LEU A 144 -15.45 25.62 -16.78
C LEU A 144 -14.73 24.57 -17.63
N ILE A 145 -13.41 24.43 -17.43
CA ILE A 145 -12.61 23.34 -18.00
C ILE A 145 -12.40 22.26 -16.93
N GLU A 146 -12.82 21.04 -17.26
CA GLU A 146 -12.74 19.87 -16.40
C GLU A 146 -11.52 19.01 -16.71
N ASP A 147 -11.01 18.34 -15.67
CA ASP A 147 -9.96 17.30 -15.76
C ASP A 147 -8.64 17.81 -16.37
N ILE A 148 -8.16 18.95 -15.85
CA ILE A 148 -6.88 19.52 -16.27
C ILE A 148 -5.73 18.70 -15.69
N GLY A 149 -4.83 18.22 -16.55
CA GLY A 149 -3.58 17.57 -16.15
C GLY A 149 -2.53 18.56 -15.65
N GLU A 150 -1.27 18.13 -15.56
CA GLU A 150 -0.16 18.99 -15.13
C GLU A 150 0.27 20.00 -16.20
N THR A 151 -0.01 19.69 -17.47
CA THR A 151 0.30 20.55 -18.62
C THR A 151 -0.95 21.30 -19.10
N LEU A 152 -0.83 22.63 -19.18
CA LEU A 152 -1.84 23.50 -19.78
C LEU A 152 -1.56 23.73 -21.28
N ASP A 153 -2.62 23.88 -22.07
CA ASP A 153 -2.50 24.21 -23.50
C ASP A 153 -1.97 25.66 -23.65
N PRO A 154 -0.82 25.88 -24.35
CA PRO A 154 -0.26 27.22 -24.55
C PRO A 154 -1.20 28.21 -25.24
N SER A 155 -2.19 27.73 -25.99
CA SER A 155 -3.17 28.61 -26.66
C SER A 155 -4.10 29.35 -25.68
N LEU A 156 -4.23 28.86 -24.44
CA LEU A 156 -5.00 29.51 -23.38
C LEU A 156 -4.19 30.58 -22.63
N GLU A 157 -2.89 30.70 -22.89
CA GLU A 157 -1.98 31.62 -22.22
C GLU A 157 -2.48 33.07 -22.17
N PRO A 158 -2.99 33.67 -23.26
CA PRO A 158 -3.49 35.04 -23.23
C PRO A 158 -4.68 35.22 -22.27
N VAL A 159 -5.55 34.20 -22.19
CA VAL A 159 -6.73 34.19 -21.30
C VAL A 159 -6.31 34.07 -19.84
N LEU A 160 -5.33 33.20 -19.56
CA LEU A 160 -4.79 32.99 -18.21
C LEU A 160 -4.16 34.26 -17.65
N GLN A 161 -3.38 34.98 -18.47
CA GLN A 161 -2.76 36.25 -18.07
C GLN A 161 -3.71 37.45 -18.05
N LYS A 162 -4.94 37.29 -18.57
CA LYS A 162 -5.87 38.40 -18.83
C LYS A 162 -5.21 39.49 -19.69
N ALA A 163 -4.53 39.08 -20.77
CA ALA A 163 -3.82 39.96 -21.70
C ALA A 163 -4.77 40.77 -22.61
N VAL A 164 -5.68 41.52 -21.98
CA VAL A 164 -6.68 42.35 -22.65
C VAL A 164 -6.04 43.68 -23.03
N PHE A 165 -6.18 44.06 -24.30
CA PHE A 165 -5.74 45.36 -24.81
C PHE A 165 -6.94 46.16 -25.33
N ASN A 166 -6.81 47.48 -25.30
CA ASN A 166 -7.86 48.37 -25.79
C ASN A 166 -7.56 48.77 -27.24
N ASN A 167 -8.43 48.38 -28.17
CA ASN A 167 -8.34 48.72 -29.57
C ASN A 167 -9.57 49.56 -29.98
N ASN A 168 -9.36 50.83 -30.31
CA ASN A 168 -10.44 51.76 -30.71
C ASN A 168 -11.64 51.83 -29.74
N GLY A 169 -11.38 51.76 -28.43
CA GLY A 169 -12.42 51.83 -27.40
C GLY A 169 -13.12 50.50 -27.10
N ARG A 170 -12.73 49.40 -27.75
CA ARG A 170 -13.18 48.04 -27.45
C ARG A 170 -12.07 47.28 -26.75
N LEU A 171 -12.42 46.58 -25.68
CA LEU A 171 -11.52 45.64 -25.02
C LEU A 171 -11.44 44.38 -25.91
N GLN A 172 -10.24 44.00 -26.30
CA GLN A 172 -9.98 42.82 -27.12
C GLN A 172 -8.89 41.95 -26.49
N ILE A 173 -8.92 40.66 -26.78
CA ILE A 173 -7.91 39.68 -26.37
C ILE A 173 -7.45 38.90 -27.59
N HIS A 174 -6.15 38.68 -27.71
CA HIS A 174 -5.57 37.90 -28.79
C HIS A 174 -5.64 36.43 -28.44
N LEU A 175 -6.34 35.62 -29.23
CA LEU A 175 -6.48 34.17 -29.00
C LEU A 175 -6.15 33.42 -30.30
N GLY A 176 -5.05 32.65 -30.28
CA GLY A 176 -4.56 31.97 -31.49
C GLY A 176 -4.19 32.99 -32.58
N ASP A 177 -4.87 32.93 -33.72
CA ASP A 177 -4.68 33.86 -34.85
C ASP A 177 -5.74 34.99 -34.89
N SER A 178 -6.65 35.06 -33.92
CA SER A 178 -7.81 35.96 -33.96
C SER A 178 -7.85 36.95 -32.78
N ASP A 179 -8.32 38.18 -33.05
CA ASP A 179 -8.62 39.16 -32.01
C ASP A 179 -10.11 39.07 -31.64
N VAL A 180 -10.38 38.78 -30.37
CA VAL A 180 -11.74 38.55 -29.85
C VAL A 180 -12.16 39.69 -28.94
N ASP A 181 -13.36 40.24 -29.16
CA ASP A 181 -13.96 41.23 -28.26
C ASP A 181 -14.16 40.62 -26.86
N TYR A 182 -13.58 41.27 -25.83
CA TYR A 182 -13.59 40.80 -24.45
C TYR A 182 -14.75 41.41 -23.66
N ASN A 183 -15.63 40.54 -23.13
CA ASN A 183 -16.68 40.94 -22.21
C ASN A 183 -16.20 40.89 -20.74
N PRO A 184 -16.28 41.98 -19.95
CA PRO A 184 -15.91 42.01 -18.53
C PRO A 184 -16.66 41.00 -17.63
N ASP A 185 -17.84 40.55 -18.04
CA ASP A 185 -18.65 39.57 -17.30
C ASP A 185 -18.13 38.14 -17.45
N PHE A 186 -17.20 37.89 -18.38
CA PHE A 186 -16.58 36.59 -18.57
C PHE A 186 -15.92 36.08 -17.28
N ARG A 187 -16.16 34.81 -16.95
CA ARG A 187 -15.57 34.10 -15.81
C ARG A 187 -14.98 32.78 -16.28
N PHE A 188 -13.80 32.45 -15.79
CA PHE A 188 -13.07 31.24 -16.18
C PHE A 188 -12.70 30.41 -14.95
N TYR A 189 -13.09 29.14 -14.99
CA TYR A 189 -12.91 28.17 -13.91
C TYR A 189 -12.18 26.93 -14.43
N MET A 190 -11.35 26.34 -13.58
CA MET A 190 -10.53 25.17 -13.91
C MET A 190 -10.60 24.18 -12.76
N THR A 191 -10.81 22.89 -13.06
CA THR A 191 -10.79 21.81 -12.06
C THR A 191 -9.87 20.68 -12.49
N THR A 192 -9.16 20.07 -11.54
CA THR A 192 -8.39 18.84 -11.73
C THR A 192 -8.83 17.76 -10.75
N LYS A 193 -8.86 16.50 -11.21
CA LYS A 193 -9.13 15.34 -10.36
C LYS A 193 -7.87 14.77 -9.71
N LEU A 194 -6.69 15.23 -10.12
CA LEU A 194 -5.43 14.79 -9.52
C LEU A 194 -5.37 15.32 -8.08
N PRO A 195 -5.15 14.46 -7.07
CA PRO A 195 -5.13 14.90 -5.68
C PRO A 195 -3.91 15.78 -5.36
N ASN A 196 -2.74 15.45 -5.93
CA ASN A 196 -1.48 16.18 -5.73
C ASN A 196 -0.76 16.44 -7.07
N PRO A 197 -1.24 17.36 -7.91
CA PRO A 197 -0.62 17.69 -9.20
C PRO A 197 0.66 18.51 -9.04
N HIS A 198 1.71 18.20 -9.81
CA HIS A 198 2.93 18.99 -9.84
C HIS A 198 2.88 20.07 -10.91
N TYR A 199 2.47 21.28 -10.52
CA TYR A 199 2.48 22.44 -11.41
C TYR A 199 3.84 23.15 -11.42
N TYR A 200 4.30 23.53 -12.61
CA TYR A 200 5.48 24.38 -12.76
C TYR A 200 5.24 25.77 -12.13
N PRO A 201 6.27 26.44 -11.58
CA PRO A 201 6.14 27.78 -10.99
C PRO A 201 5.48 28.81 -11.92
N GLU A 202 5.70 28.67 -13.22
CA GLU A 202 5.08 29.49 -14.25
C GLU A 202 3.54 29.44 -14.22
N VAL A 203 2.94 28.26 -13.95
CA VAL A 203 1.50 28.10 -13.80
C VAL A 203 1.01 28.78 -12.52
N CYS A 204 1.69 28.54 -11.39
CA CYS A 204 1.33 29.10 -10.08
C CYS A 204 1.39 30.63 -10.01
N ILE A 205 2.15 31.28 -10.89
CA ILE A 205 2.16 32.74 -11.03
C ILE A 205 0.90 33.24 -11.75
N LYS A 206 0.43 32.50 -12.77
CA LYS A 206 -0.68 32.90 -13.64
C LYS A 206 -2.05 32.65 -13.02
N VAL A 207 -2.22 31.51 -12.36
CA VAL A 207 -3.50 31.09 -11.75
C VAL A 207 -3.42 31.07 -10.23
N THR A 208 -4.56 31.20 -9.55
CA THR A 208 -4.65 30.90 -8.12
C THR A 208 -4.96 29.41 -7.98
N VAL A 209 -3.99 28.62 -7.55
CA VAL A 209 -4.20 27.21 -7.23
C VAL A 209 -4.94 27.13 -5.89
N ILE A 210 -6.07 26.42 -5.84
CA ILE A 210 -6.91 26.28 -4.64
C ILE A 210 -7.09 24.79 -4.35
N ASN A 211 -6.72 24.37 -3.14
CA ASN A 211 -6.93 23.01 -2.66
C ASN A 211 -8.36 22.84 -2.16
N PHE A 212 -9.18 22.11 -2.93
CA PHE A 212 -10.57 21.75 -2.62
C PHE A 212 -10.73 20.30 -2.16
N THR A 213 -9.62 19.65 -1.78
CA THR A 213 -9.67 18.30 -1.21
C THR A 213 -10.54 18.29 0.04
N VAL A 214 -11.45 17.32 0.12
CA VAL A 214 -12.39 17.19 1.24
C VAL A 214 -11.63 16.95 2.55
N THR A 215 -11.97 17.71 3.59
CA THR A 215 -11.39 17.58 4.93
C THR A 215 -12.21 16.62 5.80
N PHE A 216 -11.61 16.06 6.84
CA PHE A 216 -12.30 15.18 7.80
C PHE A 216 -13.50 15.86 8.45
N GLU A 217 -13.31 17.08 8.95
CA GLU A 217 -14.35 17.92 9.55
C GLU A 217 -15.44 18.26 8.52
N GLY A 218 -15.05 18.67 7.31
CA GLY A 218 -15.99 19.04 6.24
C GLY A 218 -16.88 17.88 5.78
N LEU A 219 -16.33 16.67 5.67
CA LEU A 219 -17.14 15.49 5.37
C LEU A 219 -18.04 15.11 6.55
N GLY A 220 -17.56 15.25 7.79
CA GLY A 220 -18.35 14.97 8.99
C GLY A 220 -19.62 15.83 9.04
N GLU A 221 -19.50 17.12 8.76
CA GLU A 221 -20.65 18.04 8.69
C GLU A 221 -21.63 17.69 7.54
N GLN A 222 -21.09 17.32 6.37
CA GLN A 222 -21.91 16.88 5.23
C GLN A 222 -22.72 15.63 5.59
N LEU A 223 -22.06 14.61 6.14
CA LEU A 223 -22.71 13.37 6.54
C LEU A 223 -23.71 13.60 7.68
N LEU A 224 -23.40 14.48 8.63
CA LEU A 224 -24.33 14.87 9.70
C LEU A 224 -25.60 15.48 9.14
N THR A 225 -25.48 16.39 8.18
CA THR A 225 -26.65 16.98 7.53
C THR A 225 -27.52 15.89 6.91
N LEU A 226 -26.91 14.95 6.20
CA LEU A 226 -27.61 13.82 5.56
C LEU A 226 -28.26 12.85 6.57
N VAL A 227 -27.58 12.52 7.68
CA VAL A 227 -28.16 11.65 8.73
C VAL A 227 -29.37 12.33 9.35
N VAL A 228 -29.26 13.61 9.71
CA VAL A 228 -30.35 14.36 10.35
C VAL A 228 -31.52 14.55 9.37
N GLU A 229 -31.27 14.74 8.07
CA GLU A 229 -32.33 14.77 7.05
C GLU A 229 -33.14 13.48 7.00
N SER A 230 -32.49 12.33 7.19
CA SER A 230 -33.14 11.02 7.20
C SER A 230 -33.85 10.72 8.53
N GLU A 231 -33.19 10.97 9.67
CA GLU A 231 -33.68 10.59 11.00
C GLU A 231 -34.66 11.62 11.60
N LEU A 232 -34.38 12.92 11.40
CA LEU A 232 -35.13 14.05 11.98
C LEU A 232 -35.58 15.04 10.88
N PRO A 233 -36.42 14.60 9.92
CA PRO A 233 -36.84 15.44 8.81
C PRO A 233 -37.60 16.70 9.27
N GLU A 234 -38.35 16.63 10.38
CA GLU A 234 -39.05 17.79 10.93
C GLU A 234 -38.10 18.87 11.46
N VAL A 235 -37.01 18.46 12.12
CA VAL A 235 -35.99 19.39 12.64
C VAL A 235 -35.27 20.07 11.47
N MET A 236 -34.94 19.33 10.41
CA MET A 236 -34.33 19.90 9.19
C MET A 236 -35.28 20.83 8.44
N ARG A 237 -36.58 20.49 8.38
CA ARG A 237 -37.57 21.39 7.80
C ARG A 237 -37.66 22.69 8.60
N ARG A 238 -37.71 22.59 9.93
CA ARG A 238 -37.73 23.76 10.83
C ARG A 238 -36.45 24.59 10.71
N LYS A 239 -35.28 23.96 10.59
CA LYS A 239 -33.99 24.63 10.32
C LYS A 239 -34.04 25.43 9.03
N THR A 240 -34.57 24.82 7.96
CA THR A 240 -34.66 25.45 6.63
C THR A 240 -35.67 26.59 6.63
N GLU A 241 -36.85 26.41 7.23
CA GLU A 241 -37.87 27.46 7.38
C GLU A 241 -37.35 28.64 8.22
N LEU A 242 -36.70 28.36 9.36
CA LEU A 242 -36.08 29.36 10.22
C LEU A 242 -35.00 30.14 9.48
N MET A 243 -34.16 29.46 8.69
CA MET A 243 -33.14 30.09 7.86
C MET A 243 -33.75 31.00 6.79
N MET A 244 -34.77 30.54 6.06
CA MET A 244 -35.47 31.37 5.06
C MET A 244 -36.14 32.60 5.69
N GLN A 245 -36.71 32.45 6.89
CA GLN A 245 -37.31 33.55 7.63
C GLN A 245 -36.25 34.56 8.07
N LEU A 246 -35.13 34.10 8.63
CA LEU A 246 -34.00 34.94 9.02
C LEU A 246 -33.42 35.72 7.82
N ASP A 247 -33.35 35.09 6.65
CA ASP A 247 -32.92 35.75 5.41
C ASP A 247 -33.88 36.84 4.97
N LYS A 248 -35.19 36.56 5.01
CA LYS A 248 -36.21 37.55 4.68
C LYS A 248 -36.16 38.73 5.64
N ASP A 249 -36.03 38.45 6.93
CA ASP A 249 -35.96 39.43 8.01
C ASP A 249 -34.70 40.33 7.87
N LYS A 250 -33.53 39.75 7.59
CA LYS A 250 -32.29 40.53 7.32
C LYS A 250 -32.38 41.36 6.05
N LYS A 251 -32.94 40.83 4.95
CA LYS A 251 -33.16 41.59 3.71
C LYS A 251 -34.13 42.74 3.93
N THR A 252 -35.19 42.55 4.74
CA THR A 252 -36.11 43.64 5.07
C THR A 252 -35.47 44.69 5.94
N LEU A 253 -34.60 44.34 6.90
CA LEU A 253 -33.84 45.33 7.68
C LEU A 253 -32.96 46.19 6.77
N GLN A 254 -32.18 45.55 5.90
CA GLN A 254 -31.32 46.28 4.96
C GLN A 254 -32.13 47.15 3.98
N GLY A 255 -33.27 46.64 3.49
CA GLY A 255 -34.18 47.42 2.64
C GLY A 255 -34.82 48.61 3.37
N LEU A 256 -35.12 48.48 4.67
CA LEU A 256 -35.59 49.59 5.50
C LEU A 256 -34.49 50.63 5.72
N GLU A 257 -33.24 50.21 5.96
CA GLU A 257 -32.09 51.12 6.04
C GLU A 257 -31.87 51.88 4.73
N ASP A 258 -31.87 51.18 3.60
CA ASP A 258 -31.70 51.79 2.28
C ASP A 258 -32.83 52.76 1.96
N GLU A 259 -34.08 52.44 2.33
CA GLU A 259 -35.22 53.33 2.13
C GLU A 259 -35.15 54.56 3.04
N ILE A 260 -34.73 54.41 4.30
CA ILE A 260 -34.49 55.55 5.20
C ILE A 260 -33.39 56.45 4.63
N LEU A 261 -32.28 55.87 4.16
CA LEU A 261 -31.17 56.60 3.55
C LEU A 261 -31.60 57.32 2.27
N ARG A 262 -32.41 56.65 1.43
CA ARG A 262 -32.98 57.23 0.21
C ARG A 262 -33.85 58.44 0.54
N LEU A 263 -34.81 58.28 1.45
CA LEU A 263 -35.74 59.34 1.87
C LEU A 263 -35.00 60.52 2.52
N LEU A 264 -33.97 60.26 3.33
CA LEU A 264 -33.10 61.30 3.89
C LEU A 264 -32.32 62.04 2.80
N SER A 265 -31.82 61.33 1.78
CA SER A 265 -31.07 61.95 0.67
C SER A 265 -31.95 62.73 -0.32
N GLU A 266 -33.20 62.29 -0.52
CA GLU A 266 -34.18 62.92 -1.40
C GLU A 266 -34.85 64.13 -0.73
N SER A 267 -34.88 64.19 0.60
CA SER A 267 -35.42 65.33 1.35
C SER A 267 -34.55 66.58 1.17
N GLN A 268 -35.06 67.58 0.43
CA GLN A 268 -34.44 68.90 0.29
C GLN A 268 -35.24 69.95 1.08
N GLY A 269 -34.69 70.40 2.21
CA GLY A 269 -35.31 71.44 3.06
C GLY A 269 -35.30 71.09 4.54
N ASN A 270 -36.24 71.67 5.29
CA ASN A 270 -36.40 71.40 6.72
C ASN A 270 -37.07 70.02 6.91
N ILE A 271 -36.31 69.05 7.42
CA ILE A 271 -36.68 67.64 7.62
C ILE A 271 -37.98 67.48 8.45
N LEU A 272 -38.29 68.48 9.27
CA LEU A 272 -39.50 68.52 10.10
C LEU A 272 -40.80 68.78 9.31
N ASP A 273 -40.71 69.26 8.08
CA ASP A 273 -41.87 69.55 7.23
C ASP A 273 -42.27 68.35 6.34
N ASP A 274 -41.46 67.29 6.31
CA ASP A 274 -41.72 66.08 5.52
C ASP A 274 -42.47 65.03 6.38
N GLU A 275 -43.80 65.15 6.41
CA GLU A 275 -44.69 64.21 7.12
C GLU A 275 -44.52 62.76 6.64
N VAL A 276 -44.16 62.56 5.36
CA VAL A 276 -43.93 61.22 4.78
C VAL A 276 -42.67 60.61 5.35
N LEU A 277 -41.59 61.39 5.48
CA LEU A 277 -40.36 60.93 6.12
C LEU A 277 -40.57 60.58 7.61
N ILE A 278 -41.29 61.42 8.36
CA ILE A 278 -41.55 61.19 9.80
C ILE A 278 -42.40 59.93 10.01
N SER A 279 -43.47 59.77 9.22
CA SER A 279 -44.34 58.59 9.31
C SER A 279 -43.62 57.30 8.91
N THR A 280 -42.82 57.32 7.84
CA THR A 280 -42.04 56.17 7.38
C THR A 280 -40.92 55.82 8.36
N LEU A 281 -40.26 56.79 9.01
CA LEU A 281 -39.27 56.56 10.07
C LEU A 281 -39.91 55.90 11.30
N GLN A 282 -41.08 56.38 11.71
CA GLN A 282 -41.77 55.83 12.88
C GLN A 282 -42.29 54.41 12.60
N GLN A 283 -42.79 54.15 11.40
CA GLN A 283 -43.19 52.81 10.98
C GLN A 283 -41.98 51.89 10.88
N SER A 284 -40.89 52.33 10.22
CA SER A 284 -39.64 51.56 10.07
C SER A 284 -38.98 51.23 11.40
N LYS A 285 -39.04 52.14 12.39
CA LYS A 285 -38.54 51.89 13.75
C LYS A 285 -39.31 50.78 14.47
N VAL A 286 -40.64 50.74 14.32
CA VAL A 286 -41.46 49.68 14.92
C VAL A 286 -41.17 48.34 14.24
N THR A 287 -41.15 48.28 12.91
CA THR A 287 -40.81 47.05 12.18
C THR A 287 -39.38 46.59 12.45
N ALA A 288 -38.41 47.49 12.53
CA ALA A 288 -37.01 47.12 12.83
C ALA A 288 -36.90 46.48 14.22
N LYS A 289 -37.55 47.06 15.24
CA LYS A 289 -37.56 46.49 16.59
C LYS A 289 -38.23 45.10 16.65
N GLU A 290 -39.36 44.94 15.96
CA GLU A 290 -40.02 43.62 15.85
C GLU A 290 -39.13 42.59 15.15
N ILE A 291 -38.39 43.00 14.12
CA ILE A 291 -37.45 42.10 13.43
C ILE A 291 -36.26 41.76 14.33
N GLU A 292 -35.70 42.71 15.09
CA GLU A 292 -34.61 42.46 16.04
C GLU A 292 -35.01 41.42 17.09
N GLU A 293 -36.21 41.55 17.67
CA GLU A 293 -36.74 40.56 18.63
C GLU A 293 -36.91 39.18 17.97
N ARG A 294 -37.45 39.11 16.74
CA ARG A 294 -37.57 37.84 16.00
C ARG A 294 -36.22 37.21 15.63
N VAL A 295 -35.22 38.03 15.28
CA VAL A 295 -33.87 37.56 14.96
C VAL A 295 -33.21 36.97 16.20
N ALA A 296 -33.38 37.60 17.37
CA ALA A 296 -32.88 37.07 18.63
C ALA A 296 -33.54 35.72 19.00
N ASP A 297 -34.87 35.60 18.86
CA ASP A 297 -35.58 34.34 19.10
C ASP A 297 -35.16 33.24 18.11
N ALA A 298 -34.90 33.61 16.85
CA ALA A 298 -34.41 32.69 15.84
C ALA A 298 -32.98 32.20 16.14
N GLU A 299 -32.13 33.03 16.76
CA GLU A 299 -30.78 32.61 17.19
C GLU A 299 -30.84 31.59 18.34
N VAL A 300 -31.72 31.78 19.32
CA VAL A 300 -31.93 30.78 20.39
C VAL A 300 -32.44 29.46 19.81
N THR A 301 -33.43 29.52 18.92
CA THR A 301 -33.99 28.35 18.24
C THR A 301 -32.93 27.63 17.39
N LYS A 302 -32.01 28.38 16.77
CA LYS A 302 -30.89 27.82 16.00
C LYS A 302 -29.98 26.98 16.90
N ILE A 303 -29.64 27.47 18.09
CA ILE A 303 -28.79 26.74 19.05
C ILE A 303 -29.47 25.42 19.47
N GLU A 304 -30.78 25.44 19.73
CA GLU A 304 -31.54 24.23 20.06
C GLU A 304 -31.53 23.20 18.92
N ILE A 305 -31.67 23.67 17.68
CA ILE A 305 -31.59 22.82 16.48
C ILE A 305 -30.19 22.23 16.31
N GLU A 306 -29.13 23.02 16.52
CA GLU A 306 -27.75 22.55 16.46
C GLU A 306 -27.47 21.51 17.55
N ALA A 307 -27.96 21.72 18.77
CA ALA A 307 -27.85 20.74 19.84
C ALA A 307 -28.59 19.43 19.51
N ALA A 308 -29.73 19.49 18.81
CA ALA A 308 -30.43 18.30 18.34
C ALA A 308 -29.67 17.56 17.24
N CYS A 309 -29.06 18.28 16.29
CA CYS A 309 -28.21 17.69 15.24
C CYS A 309 -26.97 17.00 15.83
N ASN A 310 -26.29 17.66 16.78
CA ASN A 310 -25.03 17.18 17.35
C ASN A 310 -25.15 15.83 18.07
N LYS A 311 -26.36 15.39 18.44
CA LYS A 311 -26.61 14.05 18.98
C LYS A 311 -26.20 12.92 18.00
N TYR A 312 -26.24 13.18 16.70
CA TYR A 312 -25.88 12.22 15.65
C TYR A 312 -24.43 12.34 15.18
N LEU A 313 -23.64 13.22 15.80
CA LEU A 313 -22.24 13.50 15.40
C LEU A 313 -21.39 12.22 15.38
N SER A 314 -21.59 11.31 16.33
CA SER A 314 -20.85 10.04 16.41
C SER A 314 -21.04 9.13 15.19
N VAL A 315 -22.23 9.17 14.55
CA VAL A 315 -22.51 8.40 13.31
C VAL A 315 -21.79 9.03 12.13
N SER A 316 -21.74 10.37 12.07
CA SER A 316 -21.08 11.11 11.01
C SER A 316 -19.57 11.05 11.09
N GLU A 317 -19.00 11.18 12.30
CA GLU A 317 -17.58 10.96 12.55
C GLU A 317 -17.18 9.54 12.15
N ARG A 318 -18.00 8.53 12.49
CA ARG A 318 -17.78 7.15 12.04
C ARG A 318 -17.77 7.06 10.51
N GLY A 319 -18.74 7.68 9.85
CA GLY A 319 -18.82 7.71 8.38
C GLY A 319 -17.59 8.38 7.75
N SER A 320 -17.11 9.49 8.32
CA SER A 320 -15.87 10.14 7.86
C SER A 320 -14.66 9.24 8.02
N ILE A 321 -14.46 8.61 9.18
CA ILE A 321 -13.35 7.67 9.41
C ILE A 321 -13.37 6.57 8.34
N LEU A 322 -14.52 5.95 8.11
CA LEU A 322 -14.66 4.90 7.12
C LEU A 322 -14.35 5.38 5.69
N TYR A 323 -14.82 6.57 5.31
CA TYR A 323 -14.53 7.11 3.98
C TYR A 323 -13.04 7.36 3.77
N PHE A 324 -12.34 7.98 4.72
CA PHE A 324 -10.90 8.24 4.58
C PHE A 324 -10.09 6.94 4.54
N VAL A 325 -10.44 5.94 5.37
CA VAL A 325 -9.81 4.62 5.27
C VAL A 325 -10.06 3.98 3.91
N VAL A 326 -11.26 4.11 3.34
CA VAL A 326 -11.57 3.59 1.99
C VAL A 326 -10.83 4.36 0.90
N ALA A 327 -10.69 5.69 1.02
CA ALA A 327 -9.96 6.52 0.08
C ALA A 327 -8.45 6.18 0.10
N ASP A 328 -7.92 5.87 1.28
CA ASP A 328 -6.53 5.47 1.49
C ASP A 328 -6.17 4.13 0.83
N LEU A 329 -7.14 3.25 0.58
CA LEU A 329 -6.92 1.96 -0.10
C LEU A 329 -6.41 2.14 -1.54
N ALA A 330 -6.70 3.28 -2.18
CA ALA A 330 -6.19 3.62 -3.51
C ALA A 330 -4.66 3.70 -3.57
N ASN A 331 -4.00 3.92 -2.42
CA ASN A 331 -2.53 3.93 -2.32
C ASN A 331 -1.94 2.51 -2.27
N ILE A 332 -2.75 1.49 -1.97
CA ILE A 332 -2.33 0.08 -1.99
C ILE A 332 -2.38 -0.46 -3.42
N ASP A 333 -3.54 -0.35 -4.06
CA ASP A 333 -3.76 -0.80 -5.43
C ASP A 333 -4.59 0.26 -6.18
N PRO A 334 -4.17 0.67 -7.39
CA PRO A 334 -4.90 1.67 -8.18
C PRO A 334 -6.33 1.28 -8.52
N MET A 335 -6.70 -0.01 -8.44
CA MET A 335 -8.06 -0.49 -8.67
C MET A 335 -8.99 -0.24 -7.48
N TYR A 336 -8.48 0.07 -6.29
CA TYR A 336 -9.26 0.32 -5.06
C TYR A 336 -9.79 1.75 -4.97
N GLN A 337 -10.35 2.23 -6.07
CA GLN A 337 -10.88 3.58 -6.19
C GLN A 337 -12.40 3.58 -5.98
N PHE A 338 -12.85 4.30 -4.96
CA PHE A 338 -14.26 4.50 -4.64
C PHE A 338 -14.58 5.99 -4.67
N SER A 339 -15.67 6.37 -5.35
CA SER A 339 -16.10 7.77 -5.33
C SER A 339 -16.77 8.11 -4.01
N LEU A 340 -16.63 9.36 -3.58
CA LEU A 340 -17.39 9.91 -2.45
C LEU A 340 -18.90 9.78 -2.69
N PHE A 341 -19.36 10.00 -3.92
CA PHE A 341 -20.76 9.85 -4.27
C PHE A 341 -21.28 8.42 -4.06
N TYR A 342 -20.50 7.42 -4.50
CA TYR A 342 -20.85 6.03 -4.26
C TYR A 342 -20.91 5.75 -2.76
N PHE A 343 -19.90 6.17 -1.99
CA PHE A 343 -19.87 6.00 -0.53
C PHE A 343 -21.10 6.63 0.15
N VAL A 344 -21.42 7.89 -0.15
CA VAL A 344 -22.57 8.60 0.43
C VAL A 344 -23.89 7.88 0.10
N ARG A 345 -24.04 7.37 -1.13
CA ARG A 345 -25.22 6.59 -1.52
C ARG A 345 -25.35 5.31 -0.69
N MET A 346 -24.25 4.62 -0.44
CA MET A 346 -24.25 3.40 0.39
C MET A 346 -24.55 3.72 1.86
N PHE A 347 -23.96 4.79 2.37
CA PHE A 347 -24.21 5.27 3.74
C PHE A 347 -25.69 5.61 3.96
N LEU A 348 -26.33 6.32 3.03
CA LEU A 348 -27.77 6.59 3.10
C LEU A 348 -28.62 5.32 2.99
N TYR A 349 -28.25 4.40 2.10
CA TYR A 349 -28.93 3.11 1.97
C TYR A 349 -28.93 2.33 3.29
N THR A 350 -27.79 2.32 4.01
CA THR A 350 -27.70 1.67 5.32
C THR A 350 -28.58 2.32 6.37
N ILE A 351 -28.62 3.65 6.44
CA ILE A 351 -29.43 4.38 7.42
C ILE A 351 -30.93 4.11 7.20
N HIS A 352 -31.38 4.08 5.94
CA HIS A 352 -32.78 3.82 5.61
C HIS A 352 -33.23 2.40 5.94
N ASN A 353 -32.34 1.41 5.84
CA ASN A 353 -32.66 0.00 6.07
C ASN A 353 -32.34 -0.49 7.49
N ALA A 354 -31.58 0.28 8.28
CA ALA A 354 -31.21 -0.07 9.64
C ALA A 354 -32.43 -0.14 10.57
N GLU A 355 -32.40 -1.07 11.53
CA GLU A 355 -33.51 -1.32 12.45
C GLU A 355 -33.82 -0.10 13.34
N LYS A 356 -35.07 0.37 13.33
CA LYS A 356 -35.50 1.55 14.08
C LYS A 356 -35.67 1.23 15.56
N SER A 357 -35.21 2.12 16.43
CA SER A 357 -35.36 2.03 17.89
C SER A 357 -35.80 3.38 18.44
N ASP A 358 -36.66 3.36 19.47
CA ASP A 358 -37.15 4.55 20.17
C ASP A 358 -36.10 5.13 21.16
N ASP A 359 -35.13 4.31 21.59
CA ASP A 359 -34.01 4.73 22.42
C ASP A 359 -32.85 5.25 21.56
N LEU A 360 -32.44 6.50 21.79
CA LEU A 360 -31.43 7.19 21.00
C LEU A 360 -30.07 6.48 21.07
N ASP A 361 -29.61 6.11 22.27
CA ASP A 361 -28.29 5.49 22.43
C ASP A 361 -28.23 4.12 21.75
N THR A 362 -29.29 3.34 21.86
CA THR A 362 -29.43 2.07 21.14
C THR A 362 -29.49 2.30 19.63
N ARG A 363 -30.26 3.28 19.14
CA ARG A 363 -30.34 3.62 17.71
C ARG A 363 -28.98 4.05 17.16
N LEU A 364 -28.23 4.89 17.87
CA LEU A 364 -26.89 5.35 17.46
C LEU A 364 -25.92 4.17 17.36
N LYS A 365 -25.94 3.25 18.32
CA LYS A 365 -25.10 2.03 18.27
C LYS A 365 -25.47 1.12 17.10
N THR A 366 -26.75 0.92 16.82
CA THR A 366 -27.22 0.14 15.66
C THR A 366 -26.75 0.79 14.36
N LEU A 367 -26.96 2.10 14.18
CA LEU A 367 -26.52 2.84 13.00
C LEU A 367 -25.01 2.72 12.77
N ILE A 368 -24.21 2.93 13.81
CA ILE A 368 -22.75 2.80 13.74
C ILE A 368 -22.34 1.38 13.33
N THR A 369 -22.99 0.36 13.91
CA THR A 369 -22.66 -1.05 13.64
C THR A 369 -23.04 -1.44 12.22
N ASP A 370 -24.26 -1.09 11.77
CA ASP A 370 -24.78 -1.43 10.44
C ASP A 370 -23.98 -0.73 9.33
N VAL A 371 -23.66 0.56 9.51
CA VAL A 371 -22.82 1.32 8.57
C VAL A 371 -21.43 0.67 8.46
N THR A 372 -20.81 0.34 9.60
CA THR A 372 -19.48 -0.28 9.62
C THR A 372 -19.49 -1.65 8.96
N GLU A 373 -20.47 -2.51 9.29
CA GLU A 373 -20.58 -3.87 8.75
C GLU A 373 -20.85 -3.86 7.24
N TYR A 374 -21.74 -2.98 6.78
CA TYR A 374 -22.11 -2.91 5.36
C TYR A 374 -20.99 -2.33 4.49
N VAL A 375 -20.36 -1.22 4.90
CA VAL A 375 -19.21 -0.66 4.19
C VAL A 375 -18.08 -1.69 4.15
N PHE A 376 -17.82 -2.38 5.26
CA PHE A 376 -16.81 -3.42 5.35
C PHE A 376 -17.05 -4.55 4.33
N LYS A 377 -18.26 -5.14 4.32
CA LYS A 377 -18.60 -6.21 3.38
C LYS A 377 -18.48 -5.76 1.93
N LEU A 378 -19.01 -4.59 1.60
CA LEU A 378 -19.02 -4.07 0.24
C LEU A 378 -17.62 -3.84 -0.30
N VAL A 379 -16.75 -3.20 0.48
CA VAL A 379 -15.37 -2.93 0.08
C VAL A 379 -14.58 -4.24 0.01
N CYS A 380 -14.75 -5.17 0.95
CA CYS A 380 -14.09 -6.48 0.93
C CYS A 380 -14.40 -7.33 -0.32
N ARG A 381 -15.53 -7.11 -1.01
CA ARG A 381 -15.82 -7.78 -2.30
C ARG A 381 -14.83 -7.36 -3.39
N GLY A 382 -14.33 -6.13 -3.33
CA GLY A 382 -13.38 -5.56 -4.28
C GLY A 382 -11.92 -5.63 -3.83
N LEU A 383 -11.63 -6.25 -2.68
CA LEU A 383 -10.27 -6.36 -2.12
C LEU A 383 -9.75 -7.79 -2.24
N PHE A 384 -8.47 -7.90 -2.61
CA PHE A 384 -7.75 -9.17 -2.54
C PHE A 384 -7.60 -9.64 -1.10
N GLU A 385 -7.52 -10.95 -0.88
CA GLU A 385 -7.52 -11.56 0.46
C GLU A 385 -6.43 -10.98 1.37
N VAL A 386 -5.26 -10.69 0.81
CA VAL A 386 -4.12 -10.07 1.50
C VAL A 386 -4.45 -8.71 2.11
N HIS A 387 -5.36 -7.95 1.51
CA HIS A 387 -5.66 -6.58 1.91
C HIS A 387 -6.89 -6.49 2.82
N LYS A 388 -7.70 -7.55 2.93
CA LYS A 388 -8.95 -7.50 3.72
C LYS A 388 -8.68 -7.36 5.22
N LEU A 389 -7.70 -8.08 5.77
CA LEU A 389 -7.31 -7.94 7.17
C LEU A 389 -6.66 -6.56 7.43
N ILE A 390 -5.85 -6.08 6.50
CA ILE A 390 -5.26 -4.74 6.56
C ILE A 390 -6.36 -3.70 6.66
N PHE A 391 -7.41 -3.82 5.85
CA PHE A 391 -8.55 -2.93 5.90
C PHE A 391 -9.28 -2.98 7.25
N SER A 392 -9.56 -4.17 7.80
CA SER A 392 -10.14 -4.29 9.16
C SER A 392 -9.26 -3.65 10.23
N PHE A 393 -7.94 -3.86 10.13
CA PHE A 393 -6.96 -3.29 11.04
C PHE A 393 -6.89 -1.76 10.94
N LEU A 394 -6.92 -1.19 9.73
CA LEU A 394 -6.94 0.26 9.48
C LEU A 394 -8.23 0.90 10.02
N ILE A 395 -9.39 0.28 9.79
CA ILE A 395 -10.65 0.75 10.37
C ILE A 395 -10.51 0.86 11.89
N GLN A 396 -10.11 -0.22 12.56
CA GLN A 396 -10.01 -0.25 14.02
C GLN A 396 -8.98 0.74 14.57
N THR A 397 -7.79 0.77 13.98
CA THR A 397 -6.71 1.65 14.46
C THR A 397 -7.07 3.11 14.26
N GLN A 398 -7.73 3.50 13.15
CA GLN A 398 -8.18 4.88 12.98
C GLN A 398 -9.30 5.27 13.94
N ILE A 399 -10.21 4.35 14.27
CA ILE A 399 -11.22 4.56 15.32
C ILE A 399 -10.53 4.82 16.67
N ASP A 400 -9.52 4.02 17.01
CA ASP A 400 -8.81 4.15 18.29
C ASP A 400 -7.89 5.37 18.36
N ARG A 401 -7.28 5.77 17.24
CA ARG A 401 -6.51 7.02 17.13
C ARG A 401 -7.40 8.25 17.27
N HIS A 402 -8.54 8.29 16.58
CA HIS A 402 -9.50 9.41 16.71
C HIS A 402 -10.09 9.49 18.13
N ALA A 403 -10.25 8.34 18.81
CA ALA A 403 -10.67 8.30 20.21
C ALA A 403 -9.54 8.62 21.22
N GLY A 404 -8.31 8.86 20.76
CA GLY A 404 -7.15 9.12 21.63
C GLY A 404 -6.66 7.91 22.44
N ARG A 405 -7.06 6.69 22.07
CA ARG A 405 -6.63 5.44 22.75
C ARG A 405 -5.25 4.96 22.30
N ILE A 406 -4.86 5.31 21.08
CA ILE A 406 -3.54 5.07 20.50
C ILE A 406 -2.90 6.42 20.23
N ASP A 407 -1.69 6.62 20.76
CA ASP A 407 -0.91 7.82 20.51
C ASP A 407 -0.13 7.72 19.18
N ASN A 408 0.17 8.86 18.56
CA ASN A 408 0.94 8.89 17.31
C ASN A 408 2.37 8.33 17.48
N ALA A 409 2.95 8.47 18.68
CA ALA A 409 4.24 7.85 19.00
C ALA A 409 4.14 6.31 19.07
N GLU A 410 3.11 5.77 19.74
CA GLU A 410 2.84 4.32 19.80
C GLU A 410 2.61 3.74 18.39
N TRP A 411 1.86 4.47 17.54
CA TRP A 411 1.63 4.11 16.14
C TRP A 411 2.93 4.13 15.32
N GLY A 412 3.76 5.16 15.50
CA GLY A 412 5.07 5.28 14.85
C GLY A 412 6.00 4.12 15.18
N LEU A 413 6.03 3.67 16.44
CA LEU A 413 6.81 2.49 16.85
C LEU A 413 6.31 1.19 16.20
N LEU A 414 5.00 0.99 16.11
CA LEU A 414 4.43 -0.19 15.47
C LEU A 414 4.75 -0.24 13.97
N LEU A 415 4.84 0.89 13.28
CA LEU A 415 5.12 0.91 11.84
C LEU A 415 6.62 1.02 11.52
N ARG A 416 7.32 1.98 12.10
CA ARG A 416 8.71 2.33 11.74
C ARG A 416 9.77 1.75 12.68
N GLY A 417 9.36 1.23 13.84
CA GLY A 417 10.29 0.70 14.84
C GLY A 417 10.98 1.80 15.65
N ALA A 418 12.10 1.45 16.32
CA ALA A 418 12.76 2.32 17.29
C ALA A 418 13.32 3.64 16.72
N GLY A 419 13.67 3.68 15.43
CA GLY A 419 14.42 4.80 14.84
C GLY A 419 15.81 5.00 15.49
N ILE A 420 16.43 6.16 15.25
CA ILE A 420 17.69 6.55 15.91
C ILE A 420 17.34 7.10 17.30
N GLN A 421 17.76 6.40 18.36
CA GLN A 421 17.56 6.84 19.75
C GLN A 421 18.88 6.90 20.52
N ASP A 422 18.90 7.70 21.59
CA ASP A 422 20.03 7.74 22.52
C ASP A 422 20.11 6.41 23.31
N VAL A 423 21.14 5.62 22.98
CA VAL A 423 21.38 4.29 23.54
C VAL A 423 22.15 4.36 24.87
N SER A 424 22.57 5.55 25.33
CA SER A 424 23.43 5.72 26.51
C SER A 424 22.83 5.17 27.81
N GLY A 425 21.50 5.10 27.92
CA GLY A 425 20.76 4.56 29.08
C GLY A 425 20.27 3.11 28.93
N ARG A 426 20.64 2.40 27.86
CA ARG A 426 20.11 1.05 27.55
C ARG A 426 20.70 0.00 28.53
N PRO A 427 19.86 -0.80 29.23
CA PRO A 427 20.36 -1.96 29.99
C PRO A 427 20.99 -3.00 29.06
N GLY A 428 21.99 -3.75 29.54
CA GLY A 428 22.62 -4.82 28.78
C GLY A 428 21.60 -5.89 28.33
N ASN A 429 21.78 -6.42 27.12
CA ASN A 429 20.91 -7.48 26.60
C ASN A 429 21.04 -8.74 27.47
N PRO A 430 19.94 -9.28 28.03
CA PRO A 430 20.00 -10.45 28.91
C PRO A 430 20.35 -11.76 28.17
N ASP A 431 19.97 -11.90 26.90
CA ASP A 431 20.26 -13.09 26.09
C ASP A 431 20.24 -12.73 24.60
N ILE A 432 21.42 -12.66 23.98
CA ILE A 432 21.61 -12.28 22.58
C ILE A 432 21.07 -13.36 21.62
N HIS A 433 21.05 -14.63 22.04
CA HIS A 433 20.57 -15.73 21.20
C HIS A 433 19.05 -15.78 21.14
N LEU A 434 18.37 -15.41 22.23
CA LEU A 434 16.90 -15.35 22.26
C LEU A 434 16.36 -14.02 21.71
N ILE A 435 16.94 -12.89 22.13
CA ILE A 435 16.48 -11.55 21.76
C ILE A 435 17.63 -10.86 21.01
N PRO A 436 17.60 -10.81 19.68
CA PRO A 436 18.56 -10.05 18.89
C PRO A 436 18.66 -8.59 19.34
N ASP A 437 19.83 -7.99 19.20
CA ASP A 437 20.08 -6.60 19.65
C ASP A 437 19.12 -5.57 19.03
N LYS A 438 18.64 -5.84 17.80
CA LYS A 438 17.61 -5.06 17.10
C LYS A 438 16.27 -5.08 17.85
N GLN A 439 15.83 -6.26 18.29
CA GLN A 439 14.61 -6.43 19.07
C GLN A 439 14.75 -5.79 20.47
N TRP A 440 15.93 -5.93 21.09
CA TRP A 440 16.23 -5.29 22.37
C TRP A 440 16.20 -3.76 22.28
N LEU A 441 16.73 -3.18 21.20
CA LEU A 441 16.64 -1.74 20.93
C LEU A 441 15.17 -1.30 20.79
N MET A 442 14.33 -2.12 20.14
CA MET A 442 12.90 -1.85 20.01
C MET A 442 12.18 -1.87 21.36
N LEU A 443 12.47 -2.84 22.23
CA LEU A 443 11.91 -2.85 23.59
C LEU A 443 12.31 -1.61 24.39
N TYR A 444 13.57 -1.18 24.26
CA TYR A 444 14.03 0.04 24.93
C TYR A 444 13.32 1.29 24.41
N ALA A 445 13.07 1.39 23.10
CA ALA A 445 12.29 2.47 22.52
C ALA A 445 10.84 2.50 23.04
N VAL A 446 10.21 1.32 23.16
CA VAL A 446 8.88 1.19 23.76
C VAL A 446 8.89 1.67 25.22
N GLN A 447 9.93 1.34 25.99
CA GLN A 447 10.06 1.77 27.38
C GLN A 447 10.07 3.30 27.54
N GLN A 448 10.74 4.02 26.62
CA GLN A 448 10.88 5.47 26.68
C GLN A 448 9.61 6.21 26.24
N GLN A 449 8.97 5.74 25.18
CA GLN A 449 7.86 6.45 24.54
C GLN A 449 6.48 6.03 25.04
N VAL A 450 6.35 4.84 25.67
CA VAL A 450 5.06 4.32 26.15
C VAL A 450 5.00 4.40 27.68
N PRO A 451 4.24 5.35 28.27
CA PRO A 451 4.20 5.54 29.72
C PRO A 451 3.75 4.30 30.49
N GLN A 452 2.91 3.45 29.91
CA GLN A 452 2.43 2.21 30.54
C GLN A 452 3.46 1.07 30.56
N LEU A 453 4.58 1.17 29.82
CA LEU A 453 5.58 0.11 29.65
C LEU A 453 6.99 0.51 30.14
N ARG A 454 7.09 1.48 31.06
CA ARG A 454 8.36 2.10 31.48
C ARG A 454 9.36 1.17 32.19
N ASP A 455 8.93 0.03 32.70
CA ASP A 455 9.78 -0.94 33.41
C ASP A 455 10.05 -2.22 32.62
N ILE A 456 9.58 -2.31 31.36
CA ILE A 456 9.59 -3.56 30.58
C ILE A 456 10.99 -4.16 30.42
N CYS A 457 12.02 -3.39 30.09
CA CYS A 457 13.38 -3.94 29.93
C CYS A 457 13.87 -4.51 31.27
N SER A 458 13.62 -3.80 32.38
CA SER A 458 14.00 -4.28 33.70
C SER A 458 13.23 -5.54 34.12
N HIS A 459 11.97 -5.68 33.71
CA HIS A 459 11.15 -6.85 33.96
C HIS A 459 11.62 -8.07 33.16
N VAL A 460 11.95 -7.88 31.87
CA VAL A 460 12.50 -8.94 31.01
C VAL A 460 13.84 -9.44 31.54
N THR A 461 14.76 -8.54 31.90
CA THR A 461 16.07 -8.93 32.46
C THR A 461 15.96 -9.72 33.75
N ARG A 462 14.95 -9.45 34.60
CA ARG A 462 14.73 -10.18 35.86
C ARG A 462 14.08 -11.55 35.68
N ASN A 463 13.27 -11.74 34.65
CA ASN A 463 12.38 -12.90 34.48
C ASN A 463 12.61 -13.63 33.14
N ILE A 464 13.86 -13.73 32.69
CA ILE A 464 14.21 -14.22 31.34
C ILE A 464 13.63 -15.60 31.02
N ASP A 465 13.59 -16.54 31.98
CA ASP A 465 13.07 -17.90 31.76
C ASP A 465 11.58 -17.91 31.40
N ALA A 466 10.79 -17.03 32.04
CA ALA A 466 9.35 -16.91 31.77
C ALA A 466 9.10 -16.28 30.40
N TRP A 467 9.90 -15.28 30.01
CA TRP A 467 9.85 -14.67 28.69
C TRP A 467 10.32 -15.63 27.60
N ARG A 468 11.32 -16.46 27.87
CA ARG A 468 11.78 -17.53 26.97
C ARG A 468 10.67 -18.55 26.72
N HIS A 469 10.01 -19.03 27.77
CA HIS A 469 8.88 -19.94 27.62
C HIS A 469 7.76 -19.32 26.78
N TRP A 470 7.44 -18.04 27.00
CA TRP A 470 6.40 -17.35 26.23
C TRP A 470 6.78 -17.13 24.75
N CYS A 471 8.05 -16.81 24.45
CA CYS A 471 8.52 -16.67 23.06
C CYS A 471 8.53 -18.02 22.32
N CYS A 472 8.75 -19.13 23.03
CA CYS A 472 8.74 -20.48 22.46
C CYS A 472 7.35 -21.11 22.32
N GLU A 473 6.28 -20.45 22.80
CA GLU A 473 4.92 -20.94 22.61
C GLU A 473 4.51 -20.89 21.13
N GLU A 474 3.65 -21.82 20.70
CA GLU A 474 3.20 -21.88 19.30
C GLU A 474 2.33 -20.66 18.94
N ASN A 475 1.52 -20.20 19.91
CA ASN A 475 0.55 -19.12 19.73
C ASN A 475 0.65 -18.06 20.86
N PRO A 476 1.74 -17.28 20.94
CA PRO A 476 1.99 -16.34 22.04
C PRO A 476 0.97 -15.20 22.11
N HIS A 477 0.34 -14.86 20.97
CA HIS A 477 -0.71 -13.84 20.89
C HIS A 477 -2.02 -14.22 21.60
N LEU A 478 -2.25 -15.52 21.88
CA LEU A 478 -3.44 -16.00 22.61
C LEU A 478 -3.20 -16.17 24.11
N VAL A 479 -1.94 -16.23 24.52
CA VAL A 479 -1.52 -16.46 25.91
C VAL A 479 -1.28 -15.12 26.61
N ASP A 480 -1.64 -15.04 27.89
CA ASP A 480 -1.38 -13.86 28.70
C ASP A 480 0.13 -13.59 28.83
N LEU A 481 0.53 -12.32 28.94
CA LEU A 481 1.95 -11.98 29.09
C LEU A 481 2.56 -12.62 30.35
N PRO A 482 3.88 -12.94 30.32
CA PRO A 482 4.57 -13.58 31.44
C PRO A 482 4.30 -12.89 32.78
N LEU A 483 4.04 -13.70 33.80
CA LEU A 483 3.79 -13.27 35.18
C LEU A 483 2.59 -12.30 35.32
N ASN A 484 1.62 -12.35 34.40
CA ASN A 484 0.48 -11.43 34.35
C ASN A 484 0.92 -9.96 34.32
N TYR A 485 1.99 -9.65 33.57
CA TYR A 485 2.48 -8.28 33.43
C TYR A 485 1.38 -7.27 33.06
N GLU A 486 0.36 -7.74 32.33
CA GLU A 486 -0.85 -7.00 31.97
C GLU A 486 -1.65 -6.44 33.14
N ASN A 487 -1.53 -7.05 34.32
CA ASN A 487 -2.27 -6.77 35.56
C ASN A 487 -1.37 -6.23 36.68
N THR A 488 -0.04 -6.27 36.52
CA THR A 488 0.91 -5.78 37.52
C THR A 488 1.25 -4.33 37.24
N ARG A 489 0.51 -3.39 37.85
CA ARG A 489 0.95 -2.00 37.95
C ARG A 489 1.30 -1.66 39.40
N PRO A 490 2.36 -0.88 39.67
CA PRO A 490 2.44 -0.12 40.91
C PRO A 490 1.26 0.87 40.96
N PRO A 491 0.62 1.08 42.13
CA PRO A 491 -0.33 2.17 42.29
C PRO A 491 0.45 3.49 42.23
N GLU A 492 0.39 4.22 41.11
CA GLU A 492 0.80 5.62 41.11
C GLU A 492 -0.33 6.44 41.74
N GLU A 493 0.02 7.14 42.82
CA GLU A 493 -0.76 8.09 43.57
C GLU A 493 -1.14 9.29 42.69
N THR A 494 -2.37 9.33 42.18
CA THR A 494 -3.02 10.59 41.83
C THR A 494 -4.43 10.58 42.42
N GLU A 495 -4.55 11.16 43.62
CA GLU A 495 -5.80 11.40 44.38
C GLU A 495 -6.75 12.41 43.69
N ALA A 496 -6.59 12.71 42.40
CA ALA A 496 -7.29 13.82 41.74
C ALA A 496 -8.57 13.42 40.96
N ASP A 497 -8.82 12.12 40.72
CA ASP A 497 -9.92 11.64 39.87
C ASP A 497 -11.03 10.88 40.62
N GLU A 498 -11.20 11.12 41.93
CA GLU A 498 -12.15 10.35 42.76
C GLU A 498 -13.61 10.88 42.77
N GLU A 499 -13.88 12.12 42.36
CA GLU A 499 -15.23 12.72 42.58
C GLU A 499 -16.26 12.50 41.47
N GLY A 500 -16.02 11.63 40.48
CA GLY A 500 -16.92 11.49 39.32
C GLY A 500 -17.30 10.08 38.84
N ARG A 501 -16.88 9.00 39.51
CA ARG A 501 -17.11 7.62 39.00
C ARG A 501 -18.29 6.93 39.71
N GLU A 502 -19.31 6.57 38.92
CA GLU A 502 -20.41 5.70 39.36
C GLU A 502 -19.91 4.28 39.72
N GLU A 503 -20.42 3.74 40.83
CA GLU A 503 -20.11 2.40 41.33
C GLU A 503 -20.52 1.31 40.32
N GLY A 504 -19.54 0.65 39.69
CA GLY A 504 -19.81 -0.53 38.85
C GLY A 504 -18.88 -0.72 37.65
N GLN A 505 -18.05 0.25 37.27
CA GLN A 505 -17.07 0.07 36.20
C GLN A 505 -15.78 -0.61 36.73
N PRO A 506 -15.25 -1.63 36.05
CA PRO A 506 -13.98 -2.25 36.45
C PRO A 506 -12.85 -1.22 36.39
N LYS A 507 -12.00 -1.17 37.42
CA LYS A 507 -10.76 -0.37 37.45
C LYS A 507 -9.96 -0.66 36.17
N ALA A 508 -9.51 0.38 35.48
CA ALA A 508 -8.69 0.29 34.26
C ALA A 508 -7.26 -0.22 34.58
N THR A 509 -7.15 -1.49 34.94
CA THR A 509 -5.90 -2.16 35.35
C THR A 509 -5.29 -3.07 34.27
N THR A 510 -5.91 -3.21 33.11
CA THR A 510 -5.45 -4.10 32.02
C THR A 510 -4.78 -3.34 30.89
N LEU A 511 -3.60 -3.81 30.46
CA LEU A 511 -2.90 -3.32 29.28
C LEU A 511 -3.79 -3.42 28.03
N SER A 512 -3.88 -2.34 27.24
CA SER A 512 -4.59 -2.36 25.95
C SER A 512 -3.99 -3.43 25.03
N TYR A 513 -4.84 -4.12 24.27
CA TYR A 513 -4.41 -5.16 23.35
C TYR A 513 -3.48 -4.61 22.25
N PHE A 514 -3.63 -3.34 21.86
CA PHE A 514 -2.70 -2.67 20.94
C PHE A 514 -1.27 -2.62 21.51
N ARG A 515 -1.13 -2.41 22.83
CA ARG A 515 0.19 -2.41 23.50
C ARG A 515 0.75 -3.83 23.65
N LYS A 516 -0.11 -4.86 23.78
CA LYS A 516 0.34 -6.26 23.64
C LYS A 516 0.87 -6.54 22.25
N LEU A 517 0.22 -6.02 21.21
CA LEU A 517 0.68 -6.14 19.82
C LEU A 517 2.05 -5.47 19.62
N LEU A 518 2.32 -4.33 20.29
CA LEU A 518 3.65 -3.71 20.30
C LEU A 518 4.71 -4.63 20.92
N LEU A 519 4.42 -5.27 22.05
CA LEU A 519 5.34 -6.23 22.69
C LEU A 519 5.55 -7.48 21.83
N LEU A 520 4.49 -7.97 21.19
CA LEU A 520 4.56 -9.07 20.22
C LEU A 520 5.47 -8.72 19.05
N LYS A 521 5.35 -7.51 18.48
CA LYS A 521 6.27 -7.03 17.43
C LYS A 521 7.72 -6.98 17.90
N CYS A 522 7.97 -6.67 19.17
CA CYS A 522 9.33 -6.60 19.68
C CYS A 522 9.98 -7.98 19.85
N LEU A 523 9.24 -8.97 20.37
CA LEU A 523 9.80 -10.25 20.81
C LEU A 523 9.57 -11.40 19.82
N THR A 524 8.41 -11.43 19.17
CA THR A 524 8.00 -12.46 18.21
C THR A 524 7.39 -11.79 16.98
N PRO A 525 8.20 -11.05 16.19
CA PRO A 525 7.73 -10.25 15.06
C PRO A 525 6.96 -11.05 14.01
N GLU A 526 7.21 -12.36 13.90
CA GLU A 526 6.53 -13.25 12.97
C GLU A 526 5.04 -13.44 13.31
N LYS A 527 4.65 -13.24 14.57
CA LYS A 527 3.26 -13.42 15.02
C LYS A 527 2.41 -12.16 14.91
N VAL A 528 2.96 -11.04 14.42
CA VAL A 528 2.27 -9.74 14.36
C VAL A 528 0.99 -9.80 13.53
N LEU A 529 0.98 -10.51 12.40
CA LEU A 529 -0.23 -10.77 11.61
C LEU A 529 -1.38 -11.35 12.47
N PHE A 530 -1.09 -12.41 13.22
CA PHE A 530 -2.08 -13.07 14.07
C PHE A 530 -2.49 -12.19 15.26
N GLY A 531 -1.53 -11.46 15.83
CA GLY A 531 -1.81 -10.45 16.85
C GLY A 531 -2.74 -9.34 16.33
N ALA A 532 -2.55 -8.88 15.10
CA ALA A 532 -3.42 -7.87 14.46
C ALA A 532 -4.83 -8.42 14.21
N ALA A 533 -4.96 -9.67 13.76
CA ALA A 533 -6.25 -10.34 13.62
C ALA A 533 -6.96 -10.49 14.96
N GLU A 534 -6.25 -10.90 16.01
CA GLU A 534 -6.85 -11.05 17.34
C GLU A 534 -7.22 -9.69 17.96
N TYR A 535 -6.43 -8.64 17.70
CA TYR A 535 -6.78 -7.27 18.07
C TYR A 535 -8.11 -6.87 17.46
N VAL A 536 -8.27 -7.03 16.14
CA VAL A 536 -9.53 -6.75 15.42
C VAL A 536 -10.67 -7.61 15.95
N LYS A 537 -10.44 -8.91 16.18
CA LYS A 537 -11.44 -9.85 16.69
C LYS A 537 -11.96 -9.44 18.07
N ARG A 538 -11.10 -8.97 18.97
CA ARG A 538 -11.50 -8.53 20.33
C ARG A 538 -12.18 -7.17 20.35
N THR A 539 -11.81 -6.25 19.46
CA THR A 539 -12.32 -4.87 19.48
C THR A 539 -13.54 -4.66 18.57
N LEU A 540 -13.52 -5.18 17.34
CA LEU A 540 -14.60 -5.05 16.35
C LEU A 540 -15.50 -6.30 16.31
N GLY A 541 -14.92 -7.47 16.57
CA GLY A 541 -15.62 -8.76 16.55
C GLY A 541 -15.11 -9.70 15.47
N GLU A 542 -15.45 -10.99 15.63
CA GLU A 542 -14.96 -12.08 14.76
C GLU A 542 -15.40 -11.97 13.30
N LYS A 543 -16.55 -11.33 13.04
CA LYS A 543 -17.08 -11.10 11.68
C LYS A 543 -16.14 -10.30 10.78
N TYR A 544 -15.24 -9.50 11.35
CA TYR A 544 -14.29 -8.66 10.60
C TYR A 544 -12.97 -9.38 10.28
N CYS A 545 -12.83 -10.63 10.71
CA CYS A 545 -11.68 -11.50 10.42
C CYS A 545 -12.06 -12.68 9.50
N ILE A 546 -13.35 -13.01 9.38
CA ILE A 546 -13.85 -14.11 8.54
C ILE A 546 -14.48 -13.52 7.29
N PHE A 547 -13.86 -13.76 6.13
CA PHE A 547 -14.34 -13.25 4.85
C PHE A 547 -15.14 -14.32 4.11
N ALA A 548 -16.45 -14.09 3.94
CA ALA A 548 -17.28 -14.96 3.11
C ALA A 548 -16.99 -14.74 1.62
N ALA A 549 -17.00 -15.82 0.84
CA ALA A 549 -16.88 -15.72 -0.61
C ALA A 549 -18.12 -14.99 -1.18
N PRO A 550 -17.93 -13.92 -1.98
CA PRO A 550 -19.04 -13.16 -2.53
C PRO A 550 -19.81 -13.98 -3.57
N MET A 551 -21.15 -13.91 -3.50
CA MET A 551 -22.05 -14.53 -4.45
C MET A 551 -22.34 -13.58 -5.61
N MET A 552 -22.45 -14.10 -6.84
CA MET A 552 -22.67 -13.27 -8.04
C MET A 552 -24.04 -12.58 -7.99
N GLU A 553 -25.02 -13.21 -7.36
CA GLU A 553 -26.38 -12.71 -7.13
C GLU A 553 -26.35 -11.39 -6.35
N GLU A 554 -25.54 -11.29 -5.30
CA GLU A 554 -25.40 -10.08 -4.48
C GLU A 554 -24.75 -8.94 -5.26
N VAL A 555 -23.70 -9.26 -6.02
CA VAL A 555 -22.99 -8.28 -6.86
C VAL A 555 -23.88 -7.76 -7.98
N PHE A 556 -24.70 -8.63 -8.56
CA PHE A 556 -25.64 -8.28 -9.61
C PHE A 556 -26.76 -7.36 -9.09
N ALA A 557 -27.25 -7.59 -7.85
CA ALA A 557 -28.27 -6.75 -7.22
C ALA A 557 -27.81 -5.30 -7.01
N ASP A 558 -26.51 -5.08 -6.77
CA ASP A 558 -25.91 -3.75 -6.63
C ASP A 558 -25.60 -3.08 -8.00
N SER A 559 -25.80 -3.79 -9.11
CA SER A 559 -25.52 -3.33 -10.48
C SER A 559 -26.76 -2.78 -11.20
N SER A 560 -26.53 -1.89 -12.17
CA SER A 560 -27.56 -1.22 -12.97
C SER A 560 -27.08 -1.04 -14.40
N GLN A 561 -27.94 -0.50 -15.27
CA GLN A 561 -27.59 -0.22 -16.67
C GLN A 561 -26.45 0.82 -16.84
N THR A 562 -26.17 1.62 -15.82
CA THR A 562 -25.11 2.65 -15.81
C THR A 562 -23.96 2.34 -14.87
N THR A 563 -24.06 1.29 -14.05
CA THR A 563 -23.00 0.87 -13.12
C THR A 563 -22.38 -0.46 -13.58
N PRO A 564 -21.23 -0.44 -14.26
CA PRO A 564 -20.55 -1.63 -14.73
C PRO A 564 -20.06 -2.51 -13.57
N ILE A 565 -19.84 -3.80 -13.85
CA ILE A 565 -19.17 -4.73 -12.95
C ILE A 565 -17.76 -4.99 -13.45
N ILE A 566 -16.76 -4.88 -12.57
CA ILE A 566 -15.35 -5.14 -12.88
C ILE A 566 -14.87 -6.33 -12.07
N PHE A 567 -14.41 -7.36 -12.77
CA PHE A 567 -13.66 -8.46 -12.20
C PHE A 567 -12.17 -8.10 -12.19
N VAL A 568 -11.64 -7.88 -10.97
CA VAL A 568 -10.22 -7.65 -10.74
C VAL A 568 -9.57 -9.01 -10.53
N LEU A 569 -8.70 -9.40 -11.44
CA LEU A 569 -8.15 -10.75 -11.51
C LEU A 569 -6.77 -10.78 -10.87
N SER A 570 -6.51 -11.81 -10.06
CA SER A 570 -5.13 -12.24 -9.82
C SER A 570 -4.60 -12.97 -11.06
N THR A 571 -3.29 -13.14 -11.13
CA THR A 571 -2.69 -13.98 -12.17
C THR A 571 -3.25 -15.42 -12.08
N GLY A 572 -3.58 -15.99 -13.24
CA GLY A 572 -4.15 -17.35 -13.35
C GLY A 572 -5.64 -17.50 -13.02
N ALA A 573 -6.35 -16.45 -12.58
CA ALA A 573 -7.80 -16.51 -12.33
C ALA A 573 -8.63 -16.09 -13.56
N ASP A 574 -9.72 -16.81 -13.85
CA ASP A 574 -10.68 -16.45 -14.91
C ASP A 574 -12.14 -16.58 -14.42
N PRO A 575 -12.92 -15.48 -14.35
CA PRO A 575 -14.30 -15.47 -13.88
C PRO A 575 -15.29 -15.93 -14.95
N THR A 576 -14.85 -16.20 -16.19
CA THR A 576 -15.74 -16.39 -17.34
C THR A 576 -16.68 -17.59 -17.14
N GLN A 577 -16.20 -18.70 -16.59
CA GLN A 577 -17.04 -19.86 -16.30
C GLN A 577 -18.09 -19.57 -15.21
N MET A 578 -17.73 -18.76 -14.21
CA MET A 578 -18.65 -18.33 -13.15
C MET A 578 -19.78 -17.48 -13.75
N LEU A 579 -19.44 -16.53 -14.62
CA LEU A 579 -20.42 -15.67 -15.29
C LEU A 579 -21.32 -16.47 -16.24
N LEU A 580 -20.77 -17.43 -16.98
CA LEU A 580 -21.56 -18.30 -17.87
C LEU A 580 -22.59 -19.13 -17.10
N ARG A 581 -22.19 -19.72 -15.96
CA ARG A 581 -23.11 -20.46 -15.09
C ARG A 581 -24.21 -19.57 -14.52
N PHE A 582 -23.86 -18.35 -14.11
CA PHE A 582 -24.84 -17.37 -13.62
C PHE A 582 -25.80 -16.92 -14.73
N ALA A 583 -25.27 -16.64 -15.93
CA ALA A 583 -26.10 -16.28 -17.08
C ALA A 583 -27.05 -17.41 -17.50
N ALA A 584 -26.63 -18.68 -17.37
CA ALA A 584 -27.49 -19.84 -17.58
C ALA A 584 -28.58 -19.97 -16.50
N ALA A 585 -28.27 -19.64 -15.24
CA ALA A 585 -29.26 -19.64 -14.15
C ALA A 585 -30.33 -18.54 -14.31
N GLU A 586 -29.96 -17.40 -14.87
CA GLU A 586 -30.84 -16.25 -15.16
C GLU A 586 -31.49 -16.32 -16.56
N ASP A 587 -31.41 -17.45 -17.27
CA ASP A 587 -31.90 -17.64 -18.66
C ASP A 587 -31.39 -16.57 -19.67
N CYS A 588 -30.25 -15.96 -19.38
CA CYS A 588 -29.64 -14.86 -20.16
C CYS A 588 -28.38 -15.29 -20.96
N GLU A 589 -28.06 -16.58 -21.01
CA GLU A 589 -26.86 -17.10 -21.71
C GLU A 589 -26.80 -16.67 -23.18
N SER A 590 -27.94 -16.67 -23.88
CA SER A 590 -28.03 -16.26 -25.29
C SER A 590 -27.81 -14.75 -25.52
N ASN A 591 -27.97 -13.94 -24.47
CA ASN A 591 -27.80 -12.48 -24.50
C ASN A 591 -26.39 -12.03 -24.07
N LEU A 592 -25.56 -12.96 -23.57
CA LEU A 592 -24.19 -12.69 -23.15
C LEU A 592 -23.22 -12.76 -24.34
N HIS A 593 -22.56 -11.64 -24.62
CA HIS A 593 -21.56 -11.53 -25.66
C HIS A 593 -20.19 -11.22 -25.07
N ILE A 594 -19.21 -12.09 -25.37
CA ILE A 594 -17.85 -12.00 -24.85
C ILE A 594 -16.91 -11.48 -25.93
N ILE A 595 -16.09 -10.49 -25.60
CA ILE A 595 -15.00 -9.98 -26.44
C ILE A 595 -13.73 -9.92 -25.61
N SER A 596 -12.67 -10.62 -26.03
CA SER A 596 -11.33 -10.46 -25.47
C SER A 596 -10.62 -9.29 -26.12
N LEU A 597 -10.27 -8.28 -25.33
CA LEU A 597 -9.58 -7.09 -25.80
C LEU A 597 -8.10 -7.42 -26.05
N GLY A 598 -7.67 -7.15 -27.27
CA GLY A 598 -6.29 -7.25 -27.73
C GLY A 598 -6.07 -6.24 -28.86
N GLN A 599 -4.96 -6.37 -29.59
CA GLN A 599 -4.62 -5.43 -30.66
C GLN A 599 -5.75 -5.37 -31.71
N GLY A 600 -6.35 -4.19 -31.90
CA GLY A 600 -7.38 -3.93 -32.91
C GLY A 600 -8.82 -4.31 -32.56
N GLN A 601 -9.11 -4.83 -31.35
CA GLN A 601 -10.49 -5.24 -30.97
C GLN A 601 -11.37 -4.10 -30.43
N GLY A 602 -10.80 -2.95 -30.05
CA GLY A 602 -11.52 -1.81 -29.48
C GLY A 602 -12.74 -1.32 -30.29
N PRO A 603 -12.63 -1.11 -31.63
CA PRO A 603 -13.78 -0.69 -32.45
C PRO A 603 -14.92 -1.71 -32.50
N ARG A 604 -14.61 -3.00 -32.38
CA ARG A 604 -15.62 -4.08 -32.33
C ARG A 604 -16.37 -4.04 -31.00
N ALA A 605 -15.65 -3.82 -29.90
CA ALA A 605 -16.24 -3.65 -28.58
C ALA A 605 -17.18 -2.43 -28.54
N GLN A 606 -16.77 -1.30 -29.12
CA GLN A 606 -17.62 -0.10 -29.21
C GLN A 606 -18.95 -0.38 -29.93
N LYS A 607 -18.92 -1.01 -31.11
CA LYS A 607 -20.14 -1.35 -31.86
C LYS A 607 -21.06 -2.30 -31.09
N LEU A 608 -20.47 -3.25 -30.35
CA LEU A 608 -21.24 -4.17 -29.52
C LEU A 608 -21.93 -3.45 -28.35
N MET A 609 -21.24 -2.51 -27.71
CA MET A 609 -21.83 -1.68 -26.65
C MET A 609 -22.97 -0.81 -27.18
N GLU A 610 -22.78 -0.14 -28.33
CA GLU A 610 -23.82 0.67 -28.98
C GLU A 610 -25.07 -0.15 -29.31
N ARG A 611 -24.88 -1.38 -29.81
CA ARG A 611 -25.98 -2.34 -30.03
C ARG A 611 -26.62 -2.80 -28.71
N GLY A 612 -25.80 -3.08 -27.70
CA GLY A 612 -26.24 -3.49 -26.37
C GLY A 612 -27.12 -2.45 -25.68
N TYR A 613 -26.86 -1.15 -25.89
CA TYR A 613 -27.70 -0.07 -25.36
C TYR A 613 -29.14 -0.16 -25.85
N GLN A 614 -29.33 -0.50 -27.12
CA GLN A 614 -30.64 -0.56 -27.76
C GLN A 614 -31.35 -1.90 -27.50
N GLU A 615 -30.61 -3.01 -27.56
CA GLU A 615 -31.15 -4.37 -27.47
C GLU A 615 -31.20 -4.93 -26.04
N GLY A 616 -30.52 -4.32 -25.08
CA GLY A 616 -30.46 -4.79 -23.68
C GLY A 616 -29.55 -6.01 -23.48
N LEU A 617 -28.46 -6.11 -24.24
CA LEU A 617 -27.52 -7.25 -24.20
C LEU A 617 -26.57 -7.18 -23.00
N TRP A 618 -25.99 -8.32 -22.63
CA TRP A 618 -24.92 -8.40 -21.65
C TRP A 618 -23.58 -8.46 -22.37
N VAL A 619 -22.67 -7.54 -22.05
CA VAL A 619 -21.38 -7.43 -22.74
C VAL A 619 -20.24 -7.68 -21.76
N LEU A 620 -19.42 -8.70 -22.02
CA LEU A 620 -18.19 -9.00 -21.28
C LEU A 620 -16.97 -8.58 -22.10
N LEU A 621 -16.20 -7.61 -21.61
CA LEU A 621 -14.91 -7.22 -22.17
C LEU A 621 -13.78 -7.84 -21.33
N GLN A 622 -13.08 -8.82 -21.88
CA GLN A 622 -11.96 -9.47 -21.18
C GLN A 622 -10.64 -8.76 -21.43
N ASN A 623 -9.70 -8.87 -20.49
CA ASN A 623 -8.31 -8.42 -20.62
C ASN A 623 -8.16 -6.92 -20.89
N CYS A 624 -8.93 -6.08 -20.20
CA CYS A 624 -8.94 -4.63 -20.40
C CYS A 624 -7.54 -3.99 -20.22
N HIS A 625 -6.73 -4.48 -19.28
CA HIS A 625 -5.33 -4.07 -19.10
C HIS A 625 -4.50 -4.19 -20.40
N LEU A 626 -4.73 -5.18 -21.27
CA LEU A 626 -3.98 -5.30 -22.52
C LEU A 626 -4.27 -4.18 -23.54
N ALA A 627 -5.37 -3.43 -23.35
CA ALA A 627 -5.86 -2.41 -24.29
C ALA A 627 -5.63 -0.97 -23.81
N LYS A 628 -4.43 -0.66 -23.28
CA LYS A 628 -4.05 0.67 -22.75
C LYS A 628 -4.45 1.86 -23.63
N SER A 629 -4.24 1.77 -24.95
CA SER A 629 -4.55 2.87 -25.89
C SER A 629 -6.05 3.13 -26.10
N TRP A 630 -6.90 2.14 -25.83
CA TRP A 630 -8.35 2.25 -26.02
C TRP A 630 -9.09 2.67 -24.75
N MET A 631 -8.47 2.56 -23.57
CA MET A 631 -9.05 2.92 -22.28
C MET A 631 -9.66 4.35 -22.22
N PRO A 632 -9.04 5.41 -22.79
CA PRO A 632 -9.67 6.73 -22.82
C PRO A 632 -10.95 6.79 -23.66
N THR A 633 -11.08 5.91 -24.66
CA THR A 633 -12.31 5.80 -25.45
C THR A 633 -13.39 5.04 -24.69
N LEU A 634 -13.02 3.96 -23.98
CA LEU A 634 -13.94 3.26 -23.08
C LEU A 634 -14.49 4.21 -22.01
N GLN A 635 -13.63 5.03 -21.40
CA GLN A 635 -14.05 6.04 -20.42
C GLN A 635 -15.13 6.96 -20.99
N ARG A 636 -14.92 7.52 -22.18
CA ARG A 636 -15.93 8.38 -22.85
C ARG A 636 -17.24 7.65 -23.12
N LEU A 637 -17.20 6.36 -23.50
CA LEU A 637 -18.40 5.58 -23.76
C LEU A 637 -19.21 5.32 -22.49
N VAL A 638 -18.53 5.05 -21.38
CA VAL A 638 -19.14 4.82 -20.07
C VAL A 638 -19.70 6.11 -19.48
N GLU A 639 -18.94 7.22 -19.53
CA GLU A 639 -19.44 8.55 -19.13
C GLU A 639 -20.68 8.96 -19.95
N ALA A 640 -20.72 8.63 -21.25
CA ALA A 640 -21.87 8.91 -22.10
C ALA A 640 -23.12 8.06 -21.78
N MET A 641 -23.02 7.05 -20.91
CA MET A 641 -24.18 6.30 -20.44
C MET A 641 -25.00 7.10 -19.42
N GLU A 642 -24.34 8.00 -18.68
CA GLU A 642 -24.98 8.80 -17.64
C GLU A 642 -25.91 9.86 -18.28
N GLY A 643 -27.21 9.77 -18.00
CA GLY A 643 -28.23 10.67 -18.56
C GLY A 643 -28.78 10.27 -19.94
N ASN A 644 -28.35 9.15 -20.52
CA ASN A 644 -28.85 8.67 -21.81
C ASN A 644 -30.12 7.80 -21.63
N ALA A 645 -31.29 8.40 -21.88
CA ALA A 645 -32.58 7.73 -21.76
C ALA A 645 -32.82 6.59 -22.79
N LEU A 646 -31.94 6.43 -23.79
CA LEU A 646 -32.04 5.38 -24.81
C LEU A 646 -31.47 4.02 -24.36
N ILE A 647 -30.88 3.93 -23.16
CA ILE A 647 -30.28 2.69 -22.65
C ILE A 647 -31.36 1.80 -22.03
N SER A 648 -31.44 0.56 -22.51
CA SER A 648 -32.31 -0.48 -21.95
C SER A 648 -31.96 -0.81 -20.49
N GLN A 649 -32.97 -1.04 -19.65
CA GLN A 649 -32.79 -1.43 -18.25
C GLN A 649 -32.11 -2.80 -18.06
N HIS A 650 -32.18 -3.66 -19.08
CA HIS A 650 -31.59 -5.00 -19.07
C HIS A 650 -30.11 -5.02 -19.47
N PHE A 651 -29.58 -3.92 -20.02
CA PHE A 651 -28.18 -3.83 -20.41
C PHE A 651 -27.26 -3.97 -19.19
N ARG A 652 -26.19 -4.76 -19.33
CA ARG A 652 -25.15 -4.93 -18.32
C ARG A 652 -23.76 -4.98 -18.98
N LEU A 653 -22.81 -4.26 -18.38
CA LEU A 653 -21.42 -4.24 -18.81
C LEU A 653 -20.54 -4.90 -17.75
N PHE A 654 -19.82 -5.94 -18.17
CA PHE A 654 -18.83 -6.67 -17.38
C PHE A 654 -17.44 -6.42 -17.96
N LEU A 655 -16.47 -6.11 -17.11
CA LEU A 655 -15.08 -5.88 -17.50
C LEU A 655 -14.19 -6.85 -16.72
N THR A 656 -13.19 -7.46 -17.36
CA THR A 656 -12.13 -8.19 -16.64
C THR A 656 -10.78 -7.51 -16.84
N SER A 657 -10.04 -7.36 -15.76
CA SER A 657 -8.70 -6.77 -15.80
C SER A 657 -7.83 -7.26 -14.65
N MET A 658 -6.53 -7.41 -14.91
CA MET A 658 -5.54 -7.37 -13.83
C MET A 658 -5.36 -5.91 -13.36
N PRO A 659 -4.85 -5.69 -12.13
CA PRO A 659 -4.46 -4.37 -11.66
C PRO A 659 -3.57 -3.62 -12.66
N ALA A 660 -3.88 -2.34 -12.88
CA ALA A 660 -3.22 -1.51 -13.89
C ALA A 660 -3.37 -0.02 -13.56
N ASP A 661 -2.24 0.67 -13.35
CA ASP A 661 -2.20 2.08 -12.92
C ASP A 661 -2.85 3.06 -13.92
N TYR A 662 -2.90 2.71 -15.20
CA TYR A 662 -3.50 3.53 -16.27
C TYR A 662 -4.98 3.24 -16.50
N PHE A 663 -5.59 2.36 -15.71
CA PHE A 663 -7.01 2.07 -15.85
C PHE A 663 -7.82 3.32 -15.48
N PRO A 664 -8.85 3.72 -16.26
CA PRO A 664 -9.53 4.99 -16.02
C PRO A 664 -10.22 5.06 -14.65
N VAL A 665 -9.76 5.96 -13.79
CA VAL A 665 -10.31 6.21 -12.45
C VAL A 665 -11.83 6.46 -12.48
N PRO A 666 -12.41 7.20 -13.45
CA PRO A 666 -13.87 7.41 -13.49
C PRO A 666 -14.67 6.11 -13.66
N ILE A 667 -14.14 5.13 -14.41
CA ILE A 667 -14.81 3.83 -14.56
C ILE A 667 -14.75 3.05 -13.24
N LEU A 668 -13.60 3.09 -12.55
CA LEU A 668 -13.45 2.46 -11.24
C LEU A 668 -14.39 3.10 -10.22
N GLN A 669 -14.49 4.42 -10.20
CA GLN A 669 -15.27 5.16 -9.22
C GLN A 669 -16.78 4.88 -9.27
N ILE A 670 -17.33 4.49 -10.43
CA ILE A 670 -18.76 4.20 -10.61
C ILE A 670 -19.09 2.70 -10.60
N SER A 671 -18.10 1.83 -10.76
CA SER A 671 -18.31 0.40 -10.94
C SER A 671 -18.40 -0.37 -9.62
N VAL A 672 -19.07 -1.51 -9.69
CA VAL A 672 -19.02 -2.54 -8.65
C VAL A 672 -17.81 -3.43 -8.94
N LYS A 673 -16.95 -3.64 -7.95
CA LYS A 673 -15.72 -4.43 -8.10
C LYS A 673 -15.88 -5.78 -7.43
N LEU A 674 -15.35 -6.80 -8.09
CA LEU A 674 -15.25 -8.15 -7.56
C LEU A 674 -13.84 -8.68 -7.81
N THR A 675 -13.12 -9.04 -6.75
CA THR A 675 -11.83 -9.71 -6.90
C THR A 675 -12.02 -11.20 -7.05
N THR A 676 -11.33 -11.82 -8.00
CA THR A 676 -11.30 -13.27 -8.17
C THR A 676 -9.87 -13.78 -8.06
N GLU A 677 -9.62 -14.60 -7.06
CA GLU A 677 -8.32 -15.17 -6.74
C GLU A 677 -8.42 -16.70 -6.60
N PRO A 678 -7.34 -17.46 -6.83
CA PRO A 678 -7.28 -18.85 -6.42
C PRO A 678 -7.39 -18.94 -4.88
N PRO A 679 -8.10 -19.95 -4.35
CA PRO A 679 -8.20 -20.11 -2.90
C PRO A 679 -6.82 -20.38 -2.30
N LYS A 680 -6.55 -19.79 -1.13
CA LYS A 680 -5.32 -20.04 -0.37
C LYS A 680 -5.53 -21.21 0.59
N GLY A 681 -4.50 -22.00 0.78
CA GLY A 681 -4.48 -23.17 1.64
C GLY A 681 -4.70 -24.47 0.86
N LEU A 682 -4.01 -25.51 1.31
CA LEU A 682 -4.00 -26.84 0.73
C LEU A 682 -5.41 -27.43 0.72
N ARG A 683 -6.14 -27.33 1.85
CA ARG A 683 -7.51 -27.83 1.97
C ARG A 683 -8.44 -27.18 0.94
N ALA A 684 -8.36 -25.86 0.79
CA ALA A 684 -9.24 -25.12 -0.12
C ALA A 684 -8.92 -25.42 -1.59
N ASN A 685 -7.63 -25.54 -1.94
CA ASN A 685 -7.20 -25.94 -3.28
C ASN A 685 -7.64 -27.35 -3.64
N VAL A 686 -7.43 -28.33 -2.76
CA VAL A 686 -7.90 -29.71 -3.01
C VAL A 686 -9.43 -29.75 -3.13
N LYS A 687 -10.15 -29.05 -2.23
CA LYS A 687 -11.63 -28.98 -2.29
C LYS A 687 -12.11 -28.41 -3.63
N ARG A 688 -11.49 -27.34 -4.12
CA ARG A 688 -11.77 -26.78 -5.45
C ARG A 688 -11.53 -27.80 -6.56
N SER A 689 -10.39 -28.48 -6.56
CA SER A 689 -10.08 -29.51 -7.57
C SER A 689 -11.03 -30.71 -7.52
N LEU A 690 -11.67 -30.99 -6.38
CA LEU A 690 -12.69 -32.04 -6.20
C LEU A 690 -14.10 -31.60 -6.60
N ILE A 691 -14.39 -30.30 -6.72
CA ILE A 691 -15.70 -29.82 -7.22
C ILE A 691 -15.89 -30.21 -8.68
N ALA A 692 -14.80 -30.19 -9.47
CA ALA A 692 -14.81 -30.58 -10.88
C ALA A 692 -14.90 -32.10 -11.12
N LEU A 693 -14.86 -32.92 -10.07
CA LEU A 693 -14.90 -34.38 -10.16
C LEU A 693 -16.33 -34.90 -9.91
N ASP A 694 -16.78 -35.85 -10.73
CA ASP A 694 -18.03 -36.58 -10.58
C ASP A 694 -17.78 -38.09 -10.38
N ASP A 695 -18.78 -38.82 -9.87
CA ASP A 695 -18.64 -40.27 -9.61
C ASP A 695 -18.49 -41.08 -10.91
N GLU A 696 -18.90 -40.55 -12.06
CA GLU A 696 -18.70 -41.18 -13.37
C GLU A 696 -17.23 -41.15 -13.80
N THR A 697 -16.55 -40.00 -13.69
CA THR A 697 -15.13 -39.87 -14.03
C THR A 697 -14.22 -40.59 -13.04
N LEU A 698 -14.61 -40.70 -11.78
CA LEU A 698 -13.89 -41.47 -10.76
C LEU A 698 -13.81 -42.97 -11.08
N ASN A 699 -14.78 -43.49 -11.84
CA ASN A 699 -14.92 -44.93 -12.13
C ASN A 699 -14.60 -45.30 -13.60
N LYS A 700 -14.01 -44.37 -14.36
CA LYS A 700 -13.89 -44.47 -15.82
C LYS A 700 -12.82 -45.46 -16.34
N SER A 701 -11.80 -45.80 -15.55
CA SER A 701 -10.61 -46.52 -16.03
C SER A 701 -10.63 -48.04 -15.79
N ARG A 702 -9.96 -48.80 -16.68
CA ARG A 702 -9.70 -50.26 -16.56
C ARG A 702 -8.99 -50.65 -15.26
N LYS A 703 -8.05 -49.83 -14.78
CA LYS A 703 -7.31 -50.03 -13.53
C LYS A 703 -7.89 -49.13 -12.44
N ALA A 704 -9.14 -49.36 -12.05
CA ALA A 704 -9.92 -48.48 -11.18
C ALA A 704 -9.23 -48.12 -9.85
N SER A 705 -8.61 -49.10 -9.17
CA SER A 705 -7.88 -48.85 -7.90
C SER A 705 -6.71 -47.89 -8.07
N ALA A 706 -5.83 -48.14 -9.05
CA ALA A 706 -4.70 -47.28 -9.37
C ALA A 706 -5.15 -45.89 -9.83
N TRP A 707 -6.22 -45.81 -10.63
CA TRP A 707 -6.80 -44.55 -11.09
C TRP A 707 -7.29 -43.69 -9.92
N ARG A 708 -8.06 -44.24 -8.97
CA ARG A 708 -8.59 -43.47 -7.84
C ARG A 708 -7.48 -42.97 -6.91
N ARG A 709 -6.55 -43.84 -6.54
CA ARG A 709 -5.40 -43.50 -5.67
C ARG A 709 -4.50 -42.44 -6.31
N LEU A 710 -4.13 -42.60 -7.59
CA LEU A 710 -3.29 -41.62 -8.31
C LEU A 710 -4.02 -40.32 -8.64
N GLN A 711 -5.33 -40.35 -8.90
CA GLN A 711 -6.11 -39.14 -9.14
C GLN A 711 -6.18 -38.25 -7.90
N PHE A 712 -6.39 -38.83 -6.71
CA PHE A 712 -6.32 -38.08 -5.46
C PHE A 712 -4.90 -37.59 -5.19
N SER A 713 -3.90 -38.46 -5.32
CA SER A 713 -2.49 -38.11 -5.12
C SER A 713 -2.02 -36.98 -6.05
N LEU A 714 -2.43 -36.98 -7.32
CA LEU A 714 -2.10 -35.94 -8.29
C LEU A 714 -2.77 -34.59 -7.97
N LYS A 715 -4.03 -34.60 -7.50
CA LYS A 715 -4.72 -33.38 -7.04
C LYS A 715 -4.07 -32.82 -5.78
N LEU A 716 -3.64 -33.69 -4.86
CA LEU A 716 -2.89 -33.28 -3.68
C LEU A 716 -1.51 -32.73 -4.06
N PHE A 717 -0.77 -33.38 -4.96
CA PHE A 717 0.49 -32.88 -5.53
C PHE A 717 0.32 -31.48 -6.15
N HIS A 718 -0.71 -31.29 -6.96
CA HIS A 718 -1.00 -29.99 -7.59
C HIS A 718 -1.23 -28.89 -6.54
N ALA A 719 -2.02 -29.19 -5.51
CA ALA A 719 -2.24 -28.26 -4.41
C ALA A 719 -0.95 -27.99 -3.61
N VAL A 720 -0.10 -29.00 -3.40
CA VAL A 720 1.19 -28.88 -2.71
C VAL A 720 2.16 -27.97 -3.48
N ILE A 721 2.32 -28.13 -4.80
CA ILE A 721 3.23 -27.27 -5.58
C ILE A 721 2.74 -25.83 -5.68
N GLN A 722 1.42 -25.61 -5.70
CA GLN A 722 0.80 -24.29 -5.66
C GLN A 722 1.07 -23.61 -4.31
N GLU A 723 0.81 -24.30 -3.20
CA GLU A 723 1.02 -23.78 -1.85
C GLU A 723 2.50 -23.66 -1.48
N ARG A 724 3.38 -24.50 -2.04
CA ARG A 724 4.84 -24.40 -1.84
C ARG A 724 5.40 -23.03 -2.23
N ARG A 725 4.73 -22.33 -3.15
CA ARG A 725 5.05 -20.94 -3.55
C ARG A 725 5.03 -19.94 -2.38
N LYS A 726 4.27 -20.22 -1.31
CA LYS A 726 4.14 -19.33 -0.16
C LYS A 726 5.45 -19.12 0.59
N PHE A 727 6.35 -20.10 0.56
CA PHE A 727 7.65 -20.05 1.26
C PHE A 727 8.74 -19.28 0.49
N GLY A 728 8.40 -18.59 -0.61
CA GLY A 728 9.35 -17.80 -1.37
C GLY A 728 10.55 -18.64 -1.86
N PRO A 729 11.80 -18.16 -1.73
CA PRO A 729 13.01 -18.85 -2.18
C PRO A 729 13.27 -20.22 -1.56
N LEU A 730 12.75 -20.50 -0.36
CA LEU A 730 12.81 -21.84 0.27
C LEU A 730 11.90 -22.85 -0.44
N GLY A 731 10.80 -22.36 -1.03
CA GLY A 731 9.88 -23.16 -1.81
C GLY A 731 10.34 -23.36 -3.25
N TRP A 732 10.51 -22.25 -3.96
CA TRP A 732 10.98 -22.18 -5.33
C TRP A 732 11.89 -20.96 -5.47
N ASN A 733 13.03 -21.11 -6.14
CA ASN A 733 13.90 -19.97 -6.47
C ASN A 733 13.11 -18.93 -7.28
N ILE A 734 12.36 -19.38 -8.29
CA ILE A 734 11.46 -18.54 -9.08
C ILE A 734 10.00 -18.91 -8.77
N ARG A 735 9.15 -17.90 -8.56
CA ARG A 735 7.72 -18.13 -8.28
C ARG A 735 6.97 -18.52 -9.55
N TYR A 736 6.90 -19.82 -9.84
CA TYR A 736 6.11 -20.34 -10.96
C TYR A 736 4.61 -20.32 -10.67
N GLU A 737 3.82 -20.29 -11.74
CA GLU A 737 2.37 -20.40 -11.70
C GLU A 737 1.96 -21.74 -12.29
N PHE A 738 1.24 -22.54 -11.53
CA PHE A 738 0.67 -23.82 -11.97
C PHE A 738 -0.85 -23.68 -12.05
N ASN A 739 -1.43 -23.94 -13.21
CA ASN A 739 -2.84 -23.70 -13.49
C ASN A 739 -3.65 -24.99 -13.51
N ASP A 740 -4.97 -24.88 -13.42
CA ASP A 740 -5.91 -26.00 -13.56
C ASP A 740 -5.71 -26.76 -14.89
N SER A 741 -5.29 -26.07 -15.96
CA SER A 741 -4.97 -26.69 -17.25
C SER A 741 -3.85 -27.74 -17.16
N ASP A 742 -2.86 -27.53 -16.28
CA ASP A 742 -1.75 -28.46 -16.10
C ASP A 742 -2.22 -29.72 -15.38
N LEU A 743 -3.13 -29.56 -14.39
CA LEU A 743 -3.77 -30.65 -13.67
C LEU A 743 -4.68 -31.47 -14.59
N GLU A 744 -5.51 -30.81 -15.40
CA GLU A 744 -6.39 -31.46 -16.38
C GLU A 744 -5.59 -32.27 -17.39
N THR A 745 -4.54 -31.66 -17.97
CA THR A 745 -3.65 -32.33 -18.92
C THR A 745 -2.95 -33.53 -18.28
N SER A 746 -2.45 -33.39 -17.05
CA SER A 746 -1.84 -34.49 -16.30
C SER A 746 -2.83 -35.62 -16.02
N THR A 747 -4.08 -35.28 -15.70
CA THR A 747 -5.16 -36.24 -15.45
C THR A 747 -5.50 -37.04 -16.70
N VAL A 748 -5.56 -36.38 -17.87
CA VAL A 748 -5.77 -37.05 -19.17
C VAL A 748 -4.60 -37.96 -19.53
N ILE A 749 -3.36 -37.49 -19.34
CA ILE A 749 -2.15 -38.29 -19.58
C ILE A 749 -2.16 -39.53 -18.68
N LEU A 750 -2.43 -39.35 -17.39
CA LEU A 750 -2.52 -40.44 -16.42
C LEU A 750 -3.58 -41.48 -16.85
N HIS A 751 -4.76 -41.03 -17.27
CA HIS A 751 -5.82 -41.90 -17.77
C HIS A 751 -5.34 -42.72 -18.97
N ASN A 752 -4.77 -42.05 -19.98
CA ASN A 752 -4.30 -42.71 -21.20
C ASN A 752 -3.19 -43.74 -20.94
N MET A 753 -2.31 -43.49 -19.98
CA MET A 753 -1.24 -44.42 -19.59
C MET A 753 -1.78 -45.64 -18.82
N LEU A 754 -2.84 -45.48 -18.03
CA LEU A 754 -3.47 -46.58 -17.30
C LEU A 754 -4.38 -47.45 -18.17
N GLU A 755 -4.86 -46.93 -19.30
CA GLU A 755 -5.63 -47.67 -20.30
C GLU A 755 -4.78 -48.58 -21.21
N LEU A 756 -3.45 -48.47 -21.16
CA LEU A 756 -2.54 -49.36 -21.89
C LEU A 756 -2.75 -50.82 -21.46
N GLU A 757 -2.58 -51.76 -22.39
CA GLU A 757 -2.83 -53.20 -22.15
C GLU A 757 -1.80 -53.86 -21.23
N ASP A 758 -0.67 -53.20 -20.97
CA ASP A 758 0.39 -53.72 -20.09
C ASP A 758 -0.10 -53.79 -18.64
N PRO A 759 0.02 -54.93 -17.93
CA PRO A 759 -0.31 -55.02 -16.51
C PRO A 759 0.55 -54.09 -15.64
N GLN A 760 1.81 -53.84 -16.00
CA GLN A 760 2.71 -53.02 -15.18
C GLN A 760 2.44 -51.52 -15.38
N ILE A 761 2.45 -50.75 -14.29
CA ILE A 761 2.30 -49.29 -14.35
C ILE A 761 3.67 -48.68 -14.72
N PRO A 762 3.78 -47.85 -15.77
CA PRO A 762 5.05 -47.28 -16.21
C PRO A 762 5.41 -46.03 -15.37
N TRP A 763 5.86 -46.25 -14.14
CA TRP A 763 6.15 -45.19 -13.16
C TRP A 763 7.16 -44.16 -13.65
N ASP A 764 8.25 -44.60 -14.28
CA ASP A 764 9.29 -43.70 -14.82
C ASP A 764 8.74 -42.80 -15.93
N THR A 765 7.92 -43.37 -16.83
CA THR A 765 7.28 -42.63 -17.93
C THR A 765 6.27 -41.62 -17.39
N ILE A 766 5.44 -42.00 -16.40
CA ILE A 766 4.48 -41.09 -15.78
C ILE A 766 5.23 -39.93 -15.11
N SER A 767 6.26 -40.24 -14.31
CA SER A 767 7.08 -39.24 -13.63
C SER A 767 7.78 -38.31 -14.60
N PHE A 768 8.30 -38.83 -15.72
CA PHE A 768 8.93 -38.04 -16.76
C PHE A 768 7.94 -37.14 -17.51
N VAL A 769 6.78 -37.65 -17.94
CA VAL A 769 5.82 -36.85 -18.71
C VAL A 769 5.13 -35.80 -17.84
N VAL A 770 4.70 -36.18 -16.63
CA VAL A 770 4.06 -35.24 -15.69
C VAL A 770 5.09 -34.23 -15.18
N GLY A 771 6.24 -34.72 -14.72
CA GLY A 771 7.29 -33.89 -14.11
C GLY A 771 8.09 -33.08 -15.13
N GLN A 772 8.71 -33.70 -16.15
CA GLN A 772 9.69 -33.02 -17.01
C GLN A 772 9.02 -32.22 -18.13
N ILE A 773 7.93 -32.75 -18.69
CA ILE A 773 7.28 -32.17 -19.87
C ILE A 773 6.15 -31.23 -19.46
N ASN A 774 5.18 -31.70 -18.67
CA ASN A 774 3.99 -30.88 -18.37
C ASN A 774 4.30 -29.78 -17.35
N TYR A 775 4.54 -30.15 -16.09
CA TYR A 775 4.87 -29.16 -15.06
C TYR A 775 6.27 -28.55 -15.27
N GLY A 776 7.25 -29.39 -15.64
CA GLY A 776 8.61 -28.96 -15.93
C GLY A 776 8.75 -28.11 -17.18
N GLY A 777 7.74 -28.07 -18.06
CA GLY A 777 7.68 -27.11 -19.16
C GLY A 777 7.51 -25.66 -18.69
N ARG A 778 6.99 -25.45 -17.47
CA ARG A 778 6.87 -24.13 -16.84
C ARG A 778 8.09 -23.73 -16.02
N VAL A 779 8.86 -24.71 -15.56
CA VAL A 779 10.02 -24.50 -14.68
C VAL A 779 11.26 -24.19 -15.50
N THR A 780 11.84 -23.02 -15.29
CA THR A 780 12.99 -22.53 -16.05
C THR A 780 14.33 -22.83 -15.38
N ASP A 781 14.37 -22.87 -14.04
CA ASP A 781 15.60 -23.12 -13.29
C ASP A 781 15.81 -24.63 -13.04
N ASP A 782 17.05 -25.09 -13.18
CA ASP A 782 17.39 -26.52 -13.05
C ASP A 782 17.32 -27.00 -11.59
N TRP A 783 17.64 -26.14 -10.62
CA TRP A 783 17.52 -26.46 -9.20
C TRP A 783 16.05 -26.58 -8.79
N ASP A 784 15.19 -25.70 -9.29
CA ASP A 784 13.75 -25.82 -9.12
C ASP A 784 13.20 -27.09 -9.82
N ARG A 785 13.70 -27.42 -11.01
CA ARG A 785 13.32 -28.66 -11.71
C ARG A 785 13.68 -29.90 -10.89
N ARG A 786 14.86 -29.92 -10.23
CA ARG A 786 15.26 -30.96 -9.28
C ARG A 786 14.29 -31.06 -8.11
N CYS A 787 13.86 -29.92 -7.54
CA CYS A 787 12.87 -29.87 -6.46
C CYS A 787 11.49 -30.38 -6.90
N LEU A 788 11.04 -30.04 -8.10
CA LEU A 788 9.78 -30.54 -8.67
C LEU A 788 9.78 -32.07 -8.79
N MET A 789 10.88 -32.66 -9.28
CA MET A 789 11.02 -34.12 -9.39
C MET A 789 11.01 -34.79 -8.02
N ALA A 790 11.78 -34.28 -7.06
CA ALA A 790 11.82 -34.81 -5.69
C ALA A 790 10.43 -34.74 -5.02
N THR A 791 9.67 -33.67 -5.29
CA THR A 791 8.29 -33.53 -4.79
C THR A 791 7.39 -34.56 -5.46
N LEU A 792 7.42 -34.67 -6.80
CA LEU A 792 6.59 -35.61 -7.56
C LEU A 792 6.83 -37.07 -7.14
N GLY A 793 8.09 -37.44 -6.85
CA GLY A 793 8.46 -38.78 -6.39
C GLY A 793 7.77 -39.23 -5.09
N ARG A 794 7.29 -38.30 -4.25
CA ARG A 794 6.49 -38.63 -3.05
C ARG A 794 5.03 -38.95 -3.36
N PHE A 795 4.48 -38.42 -4.46
CA PHE A 795 3.07 -38.55 -4.86
C PHE A 795 2.86 -39.54 -6.00
N VAL A 796 3.90 -39.86 -6.77
CA VAL A 796 3.87 -40.84 -7.86
C VAL A 796 4.96 -41.87 -7.59
N THR A 797 4.63 -42.86 -6.76
CA THR A 797 5.54 -43.93 -6.35
C THR A 797 4.80 -45.27 -6.28
N PRO A 798 5.48 -46.41 -6.55
CA PRO A 798 4.93 -47.74 -6.32
C PRO A 798 4.36 -47.95 -4.91
N ASP A 799 4.95 -47.31 -3.90
CA ASP A 799 4.58 -47.45 -2.48
C ASP A 799 3.10 -47.11 -2.18
N ILE A 800 2.48 -46.23 -2.97
CA ILE A 800 1.05 -45.83 -2.83
C ILE A 800 0.11 -47.02 -3.12
N MET A 801 0.57 -47.98 -3.93
CA MET A 801 -0.17 -49.21 -4.21
C MET A 801 0.16 -50.31 -3.21
N GLU A 802 1.40 -50.38 -2.73
CA GLU A 802 1.90 -51.50 -1.90
C GLU A 802 1.59 -51.33 -0.41
N LYS A 803 1.46 -50.09 0.08
CA LYS A 803 1.18 -49.77 1.49
C LYS A 803 -0.22 -49.17 1.61
N ASP A 804 -1.11 -49.84 2.34
CA ASP A 804 -2.46 -49.32 2.60
C ASP A 804 -2.46 -48.11 3.55
N ASP A 805 -1.49 -48.01 4.47
CA ASP A 805 -1.27 -46.87 5.38
C ASP A 805 -0.24 -45.85 4.85
N TYR A 806 -0.15 -45.66 3.52
CA TYR A 806 0.79 -44.69 2.96
C TYR A 806 0.40 -43.25 3.35
N SER A 807 1.30 -42.56 4.06
CA SER A 807 1.15 -41.15 4.40
C SER A 807 2.09 -40.27 3.58
N PHE A 808 1.56 -39.12 3.16
CA PHE A 808 2.30 -38.08 2.47
C PHE A 808 3.07 -37.17 3.44
N SER A 809 2.80 -37.23 4.75
CA SER A 809 3.42 -36.40 5.80
C SER A 809 4.03 -37.26 6.92
N ALA A 810 5.03 -36.75 7.63
CA ALA A 810 5.65 -37.50 8.73
C ALA A 810 4.71 -37.73 9.92
N SER A 811 3.80 -36.78 10.18
CA SER A 811 2.77 -36.85 11.23
C SER A 811 1.64 -37.85 10.99
N GLY A 812 1.48 -38.37 9.76
CA GLY A 812 0.32 -39.19 9.40
C GLY A 812 -0.99 -38.41 9.13
N THR A 813 -1.00 -37.07 9.24
CA THR A 813 -2.22 -36.26 9.02
C THR A 813 -2.69 -36.31 7.57
N TYR A 814 -1.78 -36.15 6.61
CA TYR A 814 -2.08 -36.22 5.18
C TYR A 814 -1.82 -37.64 4.69
N ARG A 815 -2.88 -38.38 4.39
CA ARG A 815 -2.82 -39.76 3.93
C ARG A 815 -3.86 -40.04 2.86
N LEU A 816 -3.77 -41.21 2.26
CA LEU A 816 -4.87 -41.71 1.45
C LEU A 816 -6.07 -42.03 2.36
N PRO A 817 -7.31 -41.64 1.99
CA PRO A 817 -8.50 -42.00 2.75
C PRO A 817 -8.63 -43.51 2.95
N ASP A 818 -9.05 -43.95 4.13
CA ASP A 818 -9.24 -45.38 4.41
C ASP A 818 -10.27 -45.96 3.41
N SER A 819 -9.99 -47.11 2.81
CA SER A 819 -10.82 -47.75 1.77
C SER A 819 -11.04 -46.94 0.48
N VAL A 820 -10.00 -46.27 -0.07
CA VAL A 820 -10.03 -45.53 -1.37
C VAL A 820 -10.74 -46.30 -2.50
N ASP A 821 -10.68 -47.63 -2.46
CA ASP A 821 -11.27 -48.51 -3.47
C ASP A 821 -12.81 -48.63 -3.37
N GLU A 822 -13.46 -48.00 -2.39
CA GLU A 822 -14.93 -47.95 -2.22
C GLU A 822 -15.47 -46.52 -2.03
N VAL A 823 -14.59 -45.52 -1.90
CA VAL A 823 -14.96 -44.12 -1.58
C VAL A 823 -15.59 -43.41 -2.79
N THR A 824 -16.74 -42.77 -2.56
CA THR A 824 -17.39 -41.85 -3.52
C THR A 824 -16.74 -40.47 -3.46
N VAL A 825 -17.02 -39.60 -4.45
CA VAL A 825 -16.53 -38.20 -4.43
C VAL A 825 -16.95 -37.47 -3.15
N ALA A 826 -18.10 -37.80 -2.57
CA ALA A 826 -18.56 -37.25 -1.30
C ALA A 826 -17.63 -37.63 -0.12
N GLY A 827 -17.16 -38.88 -0.06
CA GLY A 827 -16.22 -39.31 0.98
C GLY A 827 -14.85 -38.65 0.87
N PHE A 828 -14.37 -38.37 -0.35
CA PHE A 828 -13.16 -37.54 -0.53
C PHE A 828 -13.34 -36.11 -0.03
N ARG A 829 -14.53 -35.52 -0.24
CA ARG A 829 -14.82 -34.17 0.26
C ARG A 829 -14.89 -34.13 1.78
N GLU A 830 -15.50 -35.13 2.41
CA GLU A 830 -15.56 -35.25 3.87
C GLU A 830 -14.16 -35.42 4.48
N TYR A 831 -13.30 -36.26 3.89
CA TYR A 831 -11.90 -36.38 4.32
C TYR A 831 -11.16 -35.04 4.22
N VAL A 832 -11.28 -34.34 3.09
CA VAL A 832 -10.65 -33.02 2.91
C VAL A 832 -11.21 -31.99 3.88
N ASP A 833 -12.49 -32.06 4.23
CA ASP A 833 -13.09 -31.18 5.23
C ASP A 833 -12.63 -31.46 6.66
N SER A 834 -12.10 -32.65 6.94
CA SER A 834 -11.46 -33.00 8.22
C SER A 834 -10.02 -32.48 8.35
N LEU A 835 -9.39 -32.05 7.25
CA LEU A 835 -8.01 -31.55 7.28
C LEU A 835 -7.89 -30.19 8.01
N PRO A 836 -6.73 -29.92 8.64
CA PRO A 836 -6.44 -28.63 9.28
C PRO A 836 -6.59 -27.44 8.33
N LEU A 837 -6.99 -26.28 8.89
CA LEU A 837 -7.04 -25.00 8.15
C LEU A 837 -5.65 -24.41 7.87
N SER A 838 -4.68 -24.66 8.75
CA SER A 838 -3.28 -24.26 8.59
C SER A 838 -2.43 -25.51 8.43
N GLU A 839 -1.57 -25.54 7.42
CA GLU A 839 -0.72 -26.69 7.12
C GLU A 839 0.67 -26.55 7.72
N ALA A 840 1.15 -27.63 8.36
CA ALA A 840 2.53 -27.73 8.78
C ALA A 840 3.49 -27.88 7.58
N PRO A 841 4.72 -27.32 7.62
CA PRO A 841 5.72 -27.42 6.55
C PRO A 841 6.11 -28.84 6.11
N GLU A 842 5.85 -29.85 6.94
CA GLU A 842 6.21 -31.25 6.68
C GLU A 842 5.58 -31.85 5.41
N ILE A 843 4.38 -31.41 5.02
CA ILE A 843 3.71 -31.89 3.80
C ILE A 843 4.47 -31.43 2.55
N PHE A 844 5.14 -30.28 2.64
CA PHE A 844 6.05 -29.77 1.62
C PHE A 844 7.44 -30.41 1.74
N GLY A 845 7.74 -31.12 2.83
CA GLY A 845 9.09 -31.63 3.13
C GLY A 845 10.06 -30.56 3.64
N MET A 846 9.53 -29.46 4.16
CA MET A 846 10.30 -28.34 4.71
C MET A 846 10.39 -28.40 6.23
N HIS A 847 11.38 -27.71 6.81
CA HIS A 847 11.56 -27.59 8.27
C HIS A 847 10.55 -26.58 8.86
N GLU A 848 10.27 -26.65 10.17
CA GLU A 848 9.32 -25.74 10.83
C GLU A 848 9.75 -24.27 10.75
N ASN A 849 11.06 -24.02 10.71
CA ASN A 849 11.66 -22.69 10.52
C ASN A 849 11.19 -21.98 9.23
N ALA A 850 10.80 -22.75 8.19
CA ALA A 850 10.23 -22.18 6.97
C ALA A 850 8.88 -21.50 7.25
N ASN A 851 8.09 -22.01 8.19
CA ASN A 851 6.83 -21.41 8.63
C ASN A 851 7.07 -20.07 9.33
N ILE A 852 8.05 -20.01 10.22
CA ILE A 852 8.42 -18.78 10.93
C ILE A 852 8.89 -17.72 9.93
N SER A 853 9.76 -18.09 8.99
CA SER A 853 10.20 -17.18 7.91
C SER A 853 9.04 -16.68 7.05
N PHE A 854 8.08 -17.56 6.73
CA PHE A 854 6.87 -17.19 5.99
C PHE A 854 5.98 -16.22 6.80
N GLN A 855 5.73 -16.52 8.08
CA GLN A 855 4.92 -15.68 8.98
C GLN A 855 5.57 -14.30 9.21
N GLN A 856 6.89 -14.25 9.31
CA GLN A 856 7.66 -13.00 9.34
C GLN A 856 7.45 -12.19 8.06
N GLN A 857 7.60 -12.80 6.89
CA GLN A 857 7.38 -12.12 5.61
C GLN A 857 5.96 -11.56 5.48
N GLU A 858 4.93 -12.32 5.85
CA GLU A 858 3.54 -11.85 5.81
C GLU A 858 3.30 -10.68 6.78
N SER A 859 3.88 -10.76 8.00
CA SER A 859 3.81 -9.67 8.98
C SER A 859 4.49 -8.41 8.48
N ASP A 860 5.67 -8.54 7.86
CA ASP A 860 6.41 -7.41 7.26
C ASP A 860 5.66 -6.81 6.07
N VAL A 861 5.03 -7.63 5.21
CA VAL A 861 4.20 -7.15 4.09
C VAL A 861 3.05 -6.29 4.60
N ILE A 862 2.36 -6.71 5.67
CA ILE A 862 1.27 -5.92 6.25
C ILE A 862 1.79 -4.60 6.81
N LEU A 863 2.85 -4.62 7.62
CA LEU A 863 3.39 -3.39 8.23
C LEU A 863 3.89 -2.42 7.16
N ASN A 864 4.57 -2.91 6.13
CA ASN A 864 5.06 -2.10 5.01
C ASN A 864 3.91 -1.53 4.18
N THR A 865 2.84 -2.31 3.96
CA THR A 865 1.63 -1.84 3.25
C THR A 865 0.90 -0.77 4.07
N VAL A 866 0.77 -0.95 5.39
CA VAL A 866 0.18 0.08 6.26
C VAL A 866 1.06 1.33 6.28
N LEU A 867 2.38 1.17 6.29
CA LEU A 867 3.34 2.27 6.24
C LEU A 867 3.28 3.05 4.91
N SER A 868 3.08 2.38 3.77
CA SER A 868 2.98 3.05 2.46
C SER A 868 1.72 3.89 2.31
N ILE A 869 0.68 3.59 3.09
CA ILE A 869 -0.57 4.37 3.13
C ILE A 869 -0.42 5.61 4.01
N GLN A 870 0.48 5.59 5.01
CA GLN A 870 0.61 6.73 5.93
C GLN A 870 1.07 7.97 5.17
N PRO A 871 0.46 9.14 5.44
CA PRO A 871 0.95 10.39 4.88
C PRO A 871 2.41 10.58 5.27
N ARG A 872 3.18 11.23 4.38
CA ARG A 872 4.50 11.76 4.70
C ARG A 872 4.31 12.87 5.73
N GLU A 873 4.13 12.51 6.99
CA GLU A 873 4.09 13.50 8.06
C GLU A 873 5.43 14.24 8.07
N SER A 874 5.37 15.54 7.75
CA SER A 874 6.29 16.53 8.30
C SER A 874 6.05 16.50 9.82
N GLY A 875 7.06 16.10 10.59
CA GLY A 875 6.94 15.80 12.00
C GLY A 875 6.05 16.77 12.77
N GLY A 876 5.02 16.23 13.42
CA GLY A 876 4.23 16.94 14.42
C GLY A 876 5.14 17.48 15.53
N GLY A 877 4.80 18.68 16.01
CA GLY A 877 5.63 19.55 16.84
C GLY A 877 6.40 18.85 17.95
N GLY A 878 7.74 18.96 17.88
CA GLY A 878 8.69 18.53 18.91
C GLY A 878 9.82 17.64 18.38
N GLY A 879 9.64 16.99 17.23
CA GLY A 879 10.67 16.18 16.57
C GLY A 879 11.54 16.98 15.60
N ARG A 880 12.80 16.54 15.41
CA ARG A 880 13.70 17.05 14.36
C ARG A 880 13.03 16.96 12.99
N SER A 881 13.23 17.97 12.15
CA SER A 881 12.66 17.97 10.79
C SER A 881 13.26 16.82 9.96
N ALA A 882 12.50 16.29 8.99
CA ALA A 882 13.00 15.24 8.10
C ALA A 882 14.28 15.68 7.38
N ASP A 883 14.33 16.96 6.98
CA ASP A 883 15.49 17.60 6.36
C ASP A 883 16.72 17.59 7.28
N GLU A 884 16.55 17.91 8.57
CA GLU A 884 17.62 17.85 9.57
C GLU A 884 18.15 16.43 9.78
N ILE A 885 17.25 15.45 9.89
CA ILE A 885 17.61 14.04 10.12
C ILE A 885 18.44 13.52 8.94
N VAL A 886 17.95 13.73 7.71
CA VAL A 886 18.64 13.26 6.50
C VAL A 886 19.96 14.02 6.29
N TYR A 887 20.00 15.31 6.59
CA TYR A 887 21.23 16.10 6.50
C TYR A 887 22.30 15.61 7.48
N GLU A 888 21.92 15.31 8.73
CA GLU A 888 22.83 14.77 9.74
C GLU A 888 23.33 13.37 9.33
N LEU A 889 22.43 12.49 8.91
CA LEU A 889 22.78 11.15 8.44
C LEU A 889 23.76 11.21 7.26
N ALA A 890 23.50 12.09 6.28
CA ALA A 890 24.40 12.30 5.16
C ALA A 890 25.78 12.80 5.61
N THR A 891 25.84 13.65 6.63
CA THR A 891 27.09 14.15 7.21
C THR A 891 27.87 13.01 7.87
N GLN A 892 27.22 12.24 8.74
CA GLN A 892 27.83 11.09 9.42
C GLN A 892 28.36 10.04 8.43
N MET A 893 27.61 9.77 7.35
CA MET A 893 28.04 8.84 6.31
C MET A 893 29.24 9.37 5.52
N ILE A 894 29.30 10.66 5.19
CA ILE A 894 30.45 11.26 4.51
C ILE A 894 31.71 11.17 5.39
N ASP A 895 31.59 11.42 6.69
CA ASP A 895 32.73 11.42 7.63
C ASP A 895 33.30 10.02 7.84
N ARG A 896 32.45 8.98 7.81
CA ARG A 896 32.85 7.57 7.97
C ARG A 896 33.22 6.88 6.66
N LEU A 897 33.10 7.56 5.52
CA LEU A 897 33.28 6.95 4.22
C LEU A 897 34.77 6.64 3.98
N PRO A 898 35.14 5.39 3.65
CA PRO A 898 36.54 5.00 3.51
C PRO A 898 37.19 5.67 2.30
N GLU A 899 38.50 5.93 2.39
CA GLU A 899 39.26 6.46 1.26
C GLU A 899 39.39 5.42 0.13
N PRO A 900 39.35 5.86 -1.15
CA PRO A 900 39.54 4.97 -2.30
C PRO A 900 40.86 4.20 -2.23
N ILE A 901 40.83 2.91 -2.54
CA ILE A 901 42.01 2.04 -2.51
C ILE A 901 42.85 2.30 -3.77
N THR A 902 44.13 2.66 -3.60
CA THR A 902 45.06 2.93 -4.72
C THR A 902 46.09 1.82 -4.89
N GLU A 903 46.56 1.60 -6.12
CA GLU A 903 47.65 0.64 -6.38
C GLU A 903 49.00 1.13 -5.82
N ASP A 904 49.17 2.44 -5.59
CA ASP A 904 50.40 3.04 -5.04
C ASP A 904 50.69 2.62 -3.58
N SER A 905 49.64 2.24 -2.83
CA SER A 905 49.76 1.76 -1.44
C SER A 905 50.03 0.26 -1.33
N ALA A 906 50.24 -0.42 -2.45
CA ALA A 906 50.38 -1.87 -2.48
C ALA A 906 51.79 -2.35 -2.12
N CYS A 907 51.87 -3.50 -1.46
CA CYS A 907 53.12 -4.22 -1.27
C CYS A 907 53.73 -4.60 -2.65
N PRO A 908 55.07 -4.51 -2.85
CA PRO A 908 55.72 -4.72 -4.15
C PRO A 908 55.43 -6.06 -4.85
N GLY A 909 54.94 -7.08 -4.12
CA GLY A 909 54.61 -8.41 -4.67
C GLY A 909 53.21 -8.53 -5.27
N VAL A 910 52.23 -7.74 -4.83
CA VAL A 910 50.79 -7.97 -5.11
C VAL A 910 50.44 -7.70 -6.59
N PHE A 911 50.96 -6.61 -7.14
CA PHE A 911 50.76 -6.19 -8.53
C PHE A 911 52.01 -6.40 -9.40
N ALA A 912 52.94 -7.25 -8.95
CA ALA A 912 54.15 -7.55 -9.71
C ALA A 912 53.81 -8.18 -11.08
N VAL A 913 54.52 -7.73 -12.10
CA VAL A 913 54.37 -8.22 -13.48
C VAL A 913 55.50 -9.20 -13.76
N ASN A 914 55.17 -10.43 -14.16
CA ASN A 914 56.17 -11.45 -14.49
C ASN A 914 56.94 -11.09 -15.77
N ASP A 915 58.05 -11.80 -16.06
CA ASP A 915 58.93 -11.59 -17.24
C ASP A 915 58.22 -11.58 -18.61
N GLN A 916 56.97 -12.09 -18.67
CA GLN A 916 56.11 -12.11 -19.87
C GLN A 916 55.14 -10.93 -19.97
N GLY A 917 55.22 -9.93 -19.08
CA GLY A 917 54.34 -8.76 -19.08
C GLY A 917 52.94 -9.02 -18.51
N MET A 918 52.71 -10.16 -17.83
CA MET A 918 51.41 -10.52 -17.24
C MET A 918 51.43 -10.40 -15.71
N MET A 919 50.39 -9.77 -15.17
CA MET A 919 50.10 -9.73 -13.74
C MET A 919 49.58 -11.09 -13.24
N GLY A 920 49.82 -11.40 -11.96
CA GLY A 920 49.19 -12.55 -11.30
C GLY A 920 47.66 -12.55 -11.49
N SER A 921 47.05 -13.73 -11.66
CA SER A 921 45.60 -13.82 -11.86
C SER A 921 44.81 -13.25 -10.67
N LEU A 922 45.27 -13.54 -9.43
CA LEU A 922 44.70 -12.98 -8.21
C LEU A 922 44.88 -11.46 -8.10
N GLY A 923 46.05 -10.93 -8.45
CA GLY A 923 46.29 -9.48 -8.50
C GLY A 923 45.41 -8.76 -9.54
N THR A 924 45.16 -9.41 -10.69
CA THR A 924 44.23 -8.88 -11.70
C THR A 924 42.79 -8.83 -11.18
N CYS A 925 42.35 -9.87 -10.45
CA CYS A 925 41.04 -9.90 -9.80
C CYS A 925 40.93 -8.78 -8.76
N LEU A 926 41.95 -8.61 -7.93
CA LEU A 926 42.00 -7.58 -6.89
C LEU A 926 41.88 -6.17 -7.48
N SER A 927 42.62 -5.85 -8.55
CA SER A 927 42.53 -4.54 -9.22
C SER A 927 41.12 -4.27 -9.79
N GLN A 928 40.46 -5.29 -10.35
CA GLN A 928 39.08 -5.16 -10.84
C GLN A 928 38.06 -4.94 -9.70
N GLU A 929 38.20 -5.65 -8.59
CA GLU A 929 37.36 -5.50 -7.40
C GLU A 929 37.55 -4.11 -6.77
N MET A 930 38.79 -3.66 -6.60
CA MET A 930 39.14 -2.30 -6.13
C MET A 930 38.50 -1.22 -7.02
N SER A 931 38.60 -1.36 -8.35
CA SER A 931 37.99 -0.41 -9.26
C SER A 931 36.47 -0.30 -9.09
N ARG A 932 35.78 -1.38 -8.71
CA ARG A 932 34.33 -1.38 -8.48
C ARG A 932 33.98 -0.69 -7.17
N PHE A 933 34.67 -1.01 -6.07
CA PHE A 933 34.47 -0.32 -4.79
C PHE A 933 34.79 1.17 -4.88
N ASN A 934 35.88 1.55 -5.55
CA ASN A 934 36.23 2.95 -5.76
C ASN A 934 35.16 3.72 -6.55
N LYS A 935 34.51 3.06 -7.54
CA LYS A 935 33.39 3.64 -8.27
C LYS A 935 32.17 3.88 -7.38
N LEU A 936 31.84 2.92 -6.50
CA LEU A 936 30.76 3.03 -5.52
C LEU A 936 31.03 4.17 -4.53
N ILE A 937 32.19 4.17 -3.86
CA ILE A 937 32.65 5.20 -2.93
C ILE A 937 32.57 6.59 -3.57
N GLY A 938 33.10 6.74 -4.78
CA GLY A 938 33.07 8.00 -5.52
C GLY A 938 31.65 8.48 -5.85
N ARG A 939 30.74 7.55 -6.20
CA ARG A 939 29.34 7.86 -6.47
C ARG A 939 28.64 8.33 -5.19
N MET A 940 28.80 7.61 -4.08
CA MET A 940 28.19 7.94 -2.78
C MET A 940 28.64 9.32 -2.29
N LYS A 941 29.95 9.59 -2.29
CA LYS A 941 30.50 10.88 -1.86
C LYS A 941 29.93 12.05 -2.67
N LYS A 942 29.82 11.87 -3.99
CA LYS A 942 29.23 12.88 -4.88
C LYS A 942 27.75 13.12 -4.56
N THR A 943 26.94 12.07 -4.52
CA THR A 943 25.48 12.20 -4.38
C THR A 943 25.08 12.67 -2.98
N LEU A 944 25.79 12.25 -1.92
CA LEU A 944 25.56 12.75 -0.55
C LEU A 944 25.85 14.24 -0.44
N THR A 945 26.93 14.72 -1.07
CA THR A 945 27.26 16.15 -1.12
C THR A 945 26.22 16.94 -1.93
N GLU A 946 25.73 16.40 -3.05
CA GLU A 946 24.67 17.01 -3.86
C GLU A 946 23.34 17.09 -3.07
N LEU A 947 22.99 16.05 -2.31
CA LEU A 947 21.80 16.05 -1.46
C LEU A 947 21.88 17.10 -0.35
N GLN A 948 23.02 17.19 0.36
CA GLN A 948 23.22 18.24 1.38
C GLN A 948 23.06 19.65 0.79
N ARG A 949 23.51 19.86 -0.46
CA ARG A 949 23.34 21.14 -1.16
C ARG A 949 21.90 21.36 -1.62
N ALA A 950 21.18 20.32 -2.01
CA ALA A 950 19.77 20.38 -2.39
C ALA A 950 18.87 20.70 -1.20
N ILE A 951 19.08 20.06 -0.05
CA ILE A 951 18.37 20.35 1.22
C ILE A 951 18.57 21.81 1.63
N LYS A 952 19.78 22.36 1.45
CA LYS A 952 20.09 23.78 1.68
C LYS A 952 19.54 24.74 0.61
N GLY A 953 18.86 24.24 -0.43
CA GLY A 953 18.34 25.05 -1.54
C GLY A 953 19.41 25.62 -2.49
N LEU A 954 20.66 25.13 -2.44
CA LEU A 954 21.75 25.57 -3.32
C LEU A 954 21.71 24.89 -4.70
N ILE A 955 21.03 23.75 -4.81
CA ILE A 955 20.80 22.99 -6.04
C ILE A 955 19.32 22.59 -6.07
N VAL A 956 18.74 22.46 -7.26
CA VAL A 956 17.36 21.96 -7.44
C VAL A 956 17.30 20.47 -7.05
N MET A 957 16.30 20.11 -6.24
CA MET A 957 16.00 18.71 -5.92
C MET A 957 15.56 17.98 -7.20
N THR A 958 16.39 17.06 -7.69
CA THR A 958 16.03 16.20 -8.83
C THR A 958 15.22 14.99 -8.35
N ALA A 959 14.50 14.32 -9.26
CA ALA A 959 13.75 13.10 -8.91
C ALA A 959 14.65 12.01 -8.27
N ASP A 960 15.90 11.87 -8.74
CA ASP A 960 16.87 10.92 -8.16
C ASP A 960 17.28 11.31 -6.74
N LEU A 961 17.46 12.62 -6.47
CA LEU A 961 17.80 13.12 -5.13
C LEU A 961 16.61 13.03 -4.18
N ASP A 962 15.39 13.25 -4.67
CA ASP A 962 14.15 13.08 -3.89
C ASP A 962 13.88 11.61 -3.53
N ALA A 963 14.10 10.71 -4.49
CA ALA A 963 14.08 9.27 -4.24
C ALA A 963 15.16 8.87 -3.23
N MET A 964 16.38 9.40 -3.35
CA MET A 964 17.45 9.17 -2.38
C MET A 964 17.10 9.71 -0.98
N PHE A 965 16.54 10.92 -0.88
CA PHE A 965 16.08 11.51 0.37
C PHE A 965 15.06 10.60 1.07
N SER A 966 14.06 10.14 0.31
CA SER A 966 13.03 9.22 0.80
C SER A 966 13.62 7.88 1.23
N ALA A 967 14.59 7.35 0.48
CA ALA A 967 15.27 6.09 0.81
C ALA A 967 16.07 6.21 2.12
N LEU A 968 16.87 7.27 2.27
CA LEU A 968 17.63 7.54 3.49
C LEU A 968 16.73 7.71 4.71
N GLN A 969 15.61 8.44 4.57
CA GLN A 969 14.63 8.61 5.64
C GLN A 969 14.01 7.29 6.09
N ASN A 970 13.80 6.36 5.16
CA ASN A 970 13.18 5.06 5.43
C ASN A 970 14.21 3.92 5.65
N ASN A 971 15.50 4.25 5.83
CA ASN A 971 16.60 3.28 6.02
C ASN A 971 16.75 2.25 4.88
N TYR A 972 16.43 2.66 3.64
CA TYR A 972 16.62 1.89 2.42
C TYR A 972 17.86 2.36 1.64
N ILE A 973 18.43 1.45 0.86
CA ILE A 973 19.55 1.76 -0.03
C ILE A 973 19.01 2.57 -1.22
N PRO A 974 19.57 3.75 -1.52
CA PRO A 974 19.20 4.52 -2.72
C PRO A 974 19.45 3.76 -4.02
N SER A 975 18.49 3.79 -4.95
CA SER A 975 18.59 3.12 -6.26
C SER A 975 19.81 3.52 -7.09
N ILE A 976 20.25 4.77 -6.95
CA ILE A 976 21.47 5.29 -7.60
C ILE A 976 22.76 4.65 -7.08
N TRP A 977 22.74 4.05 -5.89
CA TRP A 977 23.85 3.27 -5.33
C TRP A 977 23.71 1.81 -5.71
N GLU A 978 22.51 1.22 -5.64
CA GLU A 978 22.25 -0.17 -6.04
C GLU A 978 22.75 -0.48 -7.46
N ALA A 979 22.57 0.45 -8.41
CA ALA A 979 23.03 0.31 -9.78
C ALA A 979 24.57 0.13 -9.92
N VAL A 980 25.34 0.54 -8.91
CA VAL A 980 26.80 0.43 -8.83
C VAL A 980 27.26 -0.26 -7.54
N ALA A 981 26.37 -0.95 -6.83
CA ALA A 981 26.67 -1.72 -5.63
C ALA A 981 26.58 -3.23 -5.87
N TYR A 982 27.10 -4.00 -4.93
CA TYR A 982 26.95 -5.45 -4.94
C TYR A 982 25.51 -5.82 -4.50
N PRO A 983 24.96 -6.96 -4.95
CA PRO A 983 23.63 -7.39 -4.54
C PRO A 983 23.56 -7.57 -3.02
N SER A 984 22.62 -6.88 -2.38
CA SER A 984 22.39 -6.97 -0.93
C SER A 984 20.92 -6.74 -0.62
N LEU A 985 20.46 -7.32 0.49
CA LEU A 985 19.10 -7.15 1.03
C LEU A 985 19.13 -6.50 2.42
N ARG A 986 20.29 -6.01 2.86
CA ARG A 986 20.47 -5.36 4.15
C ARG A 986 19.85 -3.95 4.13
N PRO A 987 19.26 -3.50 5.25
CA PRO A 987 18.92 -2.09 5.43
C PRO A 987 20.16 -1.20 5.33
N LEU A 988 19.95 0.08 5.01
CA LEU A 988 21.00 1.06 4.73
C LEU A 988 22.10 1.10 5.81
N ALA A 989 21.74 1.14 7.09
CA ALA A 989 22.71 1.21 8.18
C ALA A 989 23.66 0.00 8.20
N SER A 990 23.12 -1.23 8.12
CA SER A 990 23.90 -2.47 8.11
C SER A 990 24.68 -2.67 6.82
N TRP A 991 24.07 -2.30 5.69
CA TRP A 991 24.73 -2.31 4.40
C TRP A 991 25.96 -1.39 4.38
N PHE A 992 25.87 -0.22 5.00
CA PHE A 992 26.97 0.73 5.07
C PHE A 992 28.15 0.20 5.89
N GLU A 993 27.89 -0.44 7.04
CA GLU A 993 28.93 -1.12 7.84
C GLU A 993 29.58 -2.28 7.08
N ASP A 994 28.77 -3.14 6.46
CA ASP A 994 29.24 -4.26 5.64
C ASP A 994 30.11 -3.77 4.47
N MET A 995 29.74 -2.67 3.82
CA MET A 995 30.54 -2.04 2.76
C MET A 995 31.90 -1.57 3.29
N ILE A 996 31.95 -0.94 4.47
CA ILE A 996 33.20 -0.51 5.10
C ILE A 996 34.11 -1.72 5.37
N ASN A 997 33.57 -2.77 6.01
CA ASN A 997 34.32 -3.99 6.33
C ASN A 997 34.90 -4.67 5.07
N ARG A 998 34.16 -4.65 3.95
CA ARG A 998 34.65 -5.17 2.66
C ARG A 998 35.81 -4.37 2.12
N VAL A 999 35.70 -3.04 2.16
CA VAL A 999 36.77 -2.15 1.68
C VAL A 999 38.02 -2.31 2.55
N GLU A 1000 37.85 -2.50 3.86
CA GLU A 1000 38.94 -2.81 4.78
C GLU A 1000 39.60 -4.16 4.47
N PHE A 1001 38.83 -5.22 4.21
CA PHE A 1001 39.37 -6.52 3.79
C PHE A 1001 40.28 -6.40 2.54
N PHE A 1002 39.83 -5.68 1.50
CA PHE A 1002 40.65 -5.47 0.30
C PHE A 1002 41.84 -4.54 0.56
N ARG A 1003 41.71 -3.56 1.45
CA ARG A 1003 42.81 -2.69 1.86
C ARG A 1003 43.91 -3.48 2.58
N ASP A 1004 43.52 -4.38 3.48
CA ASP A 1004 44.46 -5.26 4.18
C ASP A 1004 45.17 -6.21 3.22
N TRP A 1005 44.48 -6.77 2.23
CA TRP A 1005 45.10 -7.58 1.18
C TRP A 1005 46.13 -6.77 0.37
N VAL A 1006 45.85 -5.50 0.06
CA VAL A 1006 46.78 -4.62 -0.66
C VAL A 1006 48.05 -4.32 0.17
N ILE A 1007 47.91 -4.13 1.49
CA ILE A 1007 49.00 -3.72 2.38
C ILE A 1007 49.84 -4.94 2.84
N ASN A 1008 49.18 -6.03 3.24
CA ASN A 1008 49.80 -7.17 3.93
C ASN A 1008 49.99 -8.41 3.03
N ASP A 1009 49.76 -8.29 1.72
CA ASP A 1009 49.78 -9.40 0.74
C ASP A 1009 48.64 -10.42 0.96
N GLN A 1010 48.67 -11.57 0.29
CA GLN A 1010 47.58 -12.56 0.26
C GLN A 1010 47.10 -12.99 1.65
N PRO A 1011 45.78 -12.95 1.93
CA PRO A 1011 45.23 -13.40 3.21
C PRO A 1011 45.29 -14.93 3.35
N ILE A 1012 45.36 -15.41 4.59
CA ILE A 1012 45.39 -16.85 4.94
C ILE A 1012 44.10 -17.56 4.48
N ALA A 1013 42.96 -16.89 4.70
CA ALA A 1013 41.65 -17.32 4.26
C ALA A 1013 40.90 -16.15 3.61
N TYR A 1014 40.02 -16.46 2.67
CA TYR A 1014 39.30 -15.46 1.90
C TYR A 1014 37.85 -15.36 2.37
N TRP A 1015 37.44 -14.15 2.75
CA TRP A 1015 36.05 -13.84 3.00
C TRP A 1015 35.30 -13.75 1.66
N ILE A 1016 34.77 -14.87 1.18
CA ILE A 1016 34.18 -14.93 -0.17
C ILE A 1016 33.00 -13.98 -0.32
N SER A 1017 32.30 -13.76 0.77
CA SER A 1017 31.16 -12.87 0.82
C SER A 1017 31.55 -11.43 0.59
N ALA A 1018 32.82 -11.03 0.77
CA ALA A 1018 33.31 -9.67 0.54
C ALA A 1018 33.35 -9.28 -0.94
N PHE A 1019 33.56 -10.25 -1.83
CA PHE A 1019 33.77 -10.02 -3.26
C PHE A 1019 32.51 -9.52 -3.95
N TYR A 1020 32.70 -8.56 -4.85
CA TYR A 1020 31.64 -8.07 -5.72
C TYR A 1020 31.27 -9.13 -6.77
N PHE A 1021 32.27 -9.86 -7.29
CA PHE A 1021 32.07 -10.97 -8.22
C PHE A 1021 32.88 -12.22 -7.81
N PRO A 1022 32.33 -13.04 -6.89
CA PRO A 1022 32.99 -14.26 -6.39
C PRO A 1022 33.42 -15.24 -7.49
N GLN A 1023 32.64 -15.37 -8.57
CA GLN A 1023 33.00 -16.25 -9.70
C GLN A 1023 34.32 -15.83 -10.38
N GLY A 1024 34.61 -14.53 -10.43
CA GLY A 1024 35.87 -14.01 -10.96
C GLY A 1024 37.06 -14.40 -10.08
N PHE A 1025 36.89 -14.33 -8.77
CA PHE A 1025 37.88 -14.79 -7.79
C PHE A 1025 38.16 -16.29 -7.94
N LEU A 1026 37.12 -17.13 -7.98
CA LEU A 1026 37.27 -18.57 -8.14
C LEU A 1026 37.97 -18.94 -9.45
N THR A 1027 37.64 -18.24 -10.54
CA THR A 1027 38.34 -18.41 -11.83
C THR A 1027 39.81 -18.00 -11.72
N ALA A 1028 40.13 -16.93 -10.98
CA ALA A 1028 41.50 -16.48 -10.76
C ALA A 1028 42.34 -17.49 -9.96
N VAL A 1029 41.73 -18.20 -9.01
CA VAL A 1029 42.35 -19.33 -8.28
C VAL A 1029 42.66 -20.49 -9.22
N LEU A 1030 41.70 -20.91 -10.06
CA LEU A 1030 41.94 -21.96 -11.06
C LEU A 1030 43.02 -21.56 -12.08
N GLN A 1031 43.05 -20.31 -12.50
CA GLN A 1031 44.09 -19.77 -13.38
C GLN A 1031 45.46 -19.74 -12.71
N ALA A 1032 45.54 -19.43 -11.41
CA ALA A 1032 46.79 -19.46 -10.66
C ALA A 1032 47.36 -20.89 -10.63
N TYR A 1033 46.51 -21.87 -10.30
CA TYR A 1033 46.86 -23.29 -10.30
C TYR A 1033 47.27 -23.78 -11.71
N SER A 1034 46.49 -23.44 -12.73
CA SER A 1034 46.77 -23.75 -14.14
C SER A 1034 48.14 -23.24 -14.60
N ARG A 1035 48.51 -22.01 -14.23
CA ARG A 1035 49.81 -21.40 -14.57
C ARG A 1035 50.96 -22.07 -13.83
N PHE A 1036 50.77 -22.43 -12.56
CA PHE A 1036 51.80 -23.07 -11.74
C PHE A 1036 52.08 -24.51 -12.21
N TYR A 1037 51.03 -25.29 -12.46
CA TYR A 1037 51.13 -26.71 -12.84
C TYR A 1037 51.09 -26.99 -14.35
N MET A 1038 50.97 -25.95 -15.19
CA MET A 1038 50.84 -26.03 -16.65
C MET A 1038 49.71 -26.97 -17.12
N VAL A 1039 48.53 -26.83 -16.52
CA VAL A 1039 47.32 -27.61 -16.84
C VAL A 1039 46.30 -26.72 -17.55
N PRO A 1040 45.59 -27.17 -18.60
CA PRO A 1040 44.51 -26.38 -19.20
C PRO A 1040 43.42 -26.04 -18.18
N VAL A 1041 42.92 -24.80 -18.17
CA VAL A 1041 41.89 -24.35 -17.20
C VAL A 1041 40.58 -25.13 -17.38
N ASP A 1042 40.23 -25.49 -18.62
CA ASP A 1042 38.94 -26.12 -18.96
C ASP A 1042 38.73 -27.53 -18.35
N VAL A 1043 39.81 -28.18 -17.89
CA VAL A 1043 39.74 -29.52 -17.26
C VAL A 1043 39.84 -29.45 -15.73
N LEU A 1044 39.95 -28.24 -15.16
CA LEU A 1044 40.05 -28.04 -13.72
C LEU A 1044 38.66 -27.81 -13.11
N GLY A 1045 38.43 -28.46 -11.97
CA GLY A 1045 37.29 -28.21 -11.09
C GLY A 1045 37.78 -28.04 -9.65
N PHE A 1046 36.87 -27.82 -8.71
CA PHE A 1046 37.17 -27.81 -7.29
C PHE A 1046 36.71 -29.10 -6.64
N GLU A 1047 37.57 -29.66 -5.79
CA GLU A 1047 37.21 -30.59 -4.74
C GLU A 1047 37.04 -29.78 -3.44
N PHE A 1048 35.96 -30.05 -2.70
CA PHE A 1048 35.62 -29.30 -1.49
C PHE A 1048 35.92 -30.16 -0.26
N VAL A 1049 36.79 -29.67 0.61
CA VAL A 1049 37.11 -30.32 1.88
C VAL A 1049 36.61 -29.44 3.02
N VAL A 1050 35.54 -29.87 3.67
CA VAL A 1050 34.96 -29.17 4.83
C VAL A 1050 35.88 -29.34 6.04
N GLN A 1051 36.24 -28.23 6.69
CA GLN A 1051 37.09 -28.23 7.87
C GLN A 1051 36.26 -28.39 9.15
N ASP A 1052 36.92 -28.74 10.26
CA ASP A 1052 36.34 -28.92 11.59
C ASP A 1052 36.20 -27.62 12.40
N PHE A 1053 36.42 -26.47 11.76
CA PHE A 1053 36.32 -25.12 12.36
C PHE A 1053 35.63 -24.11 11.43
N ASP A 1054 35.06 -23.05 12.00
CA ASP A 1054 34.38 -21.97 11.28
C ASP A 1054 35.16 -20.65 11.22
N ASP A 1055 36.17 -20.45 12.08
CA ASP A 1055 37.00 -19.24 12.11
C ASP A 1055 38.48 -19.53 11.76
N PRO A 1056 38.86 -19.42 10.47
CA PRO A 1056 40.22 -19.72 10.04
C PRO A 1056 41.23 -18.67 10.52
N LEU A 1057 40.80 -17.44 10.85
CA LEU A 1057 41.73 -16.35 11.18
C LEU A 1057 42.39 -16.53 12.56
N ASN A 1058 41.73 -17.26 13.45
CA ASN A 1058 42.22 -17.53 14.80
C ASN A 1058 42.83 -18.94 14.94
N GLU A 1059 42.47 -19.87 14.04
CA GLU A 1059 42.84 -21.29 14.16
C GLU A 1059 43.93 -21.74 13.17
N VAL A 1060 44.24 -20.94 12.13
CA VAL A 1060 45.22 -21.28 11.09
C VAL A 1060 46.33 -20.24 11.01
N ASP A 1061 47.59 -20.68 11.18
CA ASP A 1061 48.78 -19.81 11.15
C ASP A 1061 49.38 -19.60 9.74
N GLU A 1062 49.22 -20.55 8.81
CA GLU A 1062 49.82 -20.51 7.47
C GLU A 1062 48.79 -20.81 6.35
N PRO A 1063 48.88 -20.16 5.18
CA PRO A 1063 47.98 -20.42 4.05
C PRO A 1063 48.17 -21.84 3.49
N PRO A 1064 47.12 -22.45 2.90
CA PRO A 1064 47.23 -23.79 2.32
C PRO A 1064 48.21 -23.84 1.14
N THR A 1065 48.92 -24.96 0.99
CA THR A 1065 49.90 -25.15 -0.10
C THR A 1065 49.27 -25.14 -1.50
N GLU A 1066 48.03 -25.61 -1.61
CA GLU A 1066 47.25 -25.62 -2.84
C GLU A 1066 45.82 -25.15 -2.56
N GLY A 1067 45.24 -24.40 -3.50
CA GLY A 1067 43.86 -23.93 -3.38
C GLY A 1067 43.70 -22.72 -2.45
N CYS A 1068 42.50 -22.55 -1.89
CA CYS A 1068 42.20 -21.47 -0.94
C CYS A 1068 41.21 -21.89 0.15
N LEU A 1069 41.39 -21.35 1.36
CA LEU A 1069 40.40 -21.46 2.44
C LEU A 1069 39.37 -20.34 2.28
N VAL A 1070 38.09 -20.70 2.40
CA VAL A 1070 36.97 -19.78 2.24
C VAL A 1070 36.09 -19.82 3.48
N TYR A 1071 35.76 -18.63 3.99
CA TYR A 1071 34.88 -18.45 5.16
C TYR A 1071 33.84 -17.35 4.94
N GLY A 1072 32.91 -17.23 5.90
CA GLY A 1072 31.83 -16.25 5.89
C GLY A 1072 30.62 -16.64 5.06
N LEU A 1073 30.42 -17.94 4.85
CA LEU A 1073 29.23 -18.53 4.27
C LEU A 1073 28.21 -18.86 5.36
N TYR A 1074 26.93 -18.83 5.00
CA TYR A 1074 25.82 -19.17 5.89
C TYR A 1074 25.04 -20.35 5.32
N MET A 1075 24.56 -21.24 6.19
CA MET A 1075 23.71 -22.38 5.84
C MET A 1075 22.24 -22.03 6.06
N ASP A 1076 21.42 -22.35 5.06
CA ASP A 1076 19.97 -22.10 5.06
C ASP A 1076 19.24 -23.41 4.74
N GLY A 1077 18.29 -23.81 5.59
CA GLY A 1077 17.58 -25.09 5.50
C GLY A 1077 18.36 -26.32 6.01
N CYS A 1078 19.60 -26.14 6.48
CA CYS A 1078 20.43 -27.17 7.11
C CYS A 1078 21.42 -26.54 8.12
N ARG A 1079 22.05 -27.40 8.93
CA ARG A 1079 23.21 -27.07 9.76
C ARG A 1079 24.35 -28.07 9.52
N TRP A 1080 25.55 -27.70 9.92
CA TRP A 1080 26.69 -28.61 9.94
C TRP A 1080 26.87 -29.18 11.35
N ASP A 1081 27.00 -30.49 11.44
CA ASP A 1081 27.39 -31.16 12.68
C ASP A 1081 28.91 -31.34 12.69
N TYR A 1082 29.59 -30.66 13.62
CA TYR A 1082 31.05 -30.73 13.78
C TYR A 1082 31.51 -32.04 14.43
N GLU A 1083 30.64 -32.78 15.12
CA GLU A 1083 31.00 -34.05 15.76
C GLU A 1083 31.06 -35.19 14.72
N GLU A 1084 30.01 -35.33 13.91
CA GLU A 1084 29.88 -36.38 12.90
C GLU A 1084 30.37 -35.95 11.50
N MET A 1085 30.68 -34.66 11.29
CA MET A 1085 31.12 -34.08 10.02
C MET A 1085 30.13 -34.33 8.86
N VAL A 1086 28.84 -34.16 9.12
CA VAL A 1086 27.75 -34.35 8.14
C VAL A 1086 26.69 -33.26 8.25
N LEU A 1087 25.86 -33.14 7.20
CA LEU A 1087 24.67 -32.29 7.21
C LEU A 1087 23.60 -32.80 8.19
N GLU A 1088 23.03 -31.87 8.97
CA GLU A 1088 21.95 -32.11 9.93
C GLU A 1088 20.80 -31.07 9.78
N ASP A 1089 19.61 -31.41 10.30
CA ASP A 1089 18.46 -30.51 10.31
C ASP A 1089 18.72 -29.33 11.28
N GLN A 1090 18.15 -28.16 10.98
CA GLN A 1090 18.32 -26.95 11.80
C GLN A 1090 17.63 -27.04 13.17
N GLU A 1091 18.11 -26.27 14.13
CA GLU A 1091 17.40 -26.11 15.41
C GLU A 1091 16.13 -25.26 15.26
N PRO A 1092 15.06 -25.56 16.00
CA PRO A 1092 13.86 -24.73 16.01
C PRO A 1092 14.17 -23.29 16.40
N GLY A 1093 13.73 -22.32 15.58
CA GLY A 1093 13.92 -20.89 15.80
C GLY A 1093 15.25 -20.32 15.30
N VAL A 1094 16.19 -21.16 14.87
CA VAL A 1094 17.48 -20.72 14.29
C VAL A 1094 17.42 -20.82 12.77
N MET A 1095 17.27 -19.66 12.09
CA MET A 1095 17.10 -19.61 10.64
C MET A 1095 18.39 -19.87 9.86
N TYR A 1096 19.49 -19.31 10.33
CA TYR A 1096 20.77 -19.33 9.65
C TYR A 1096 21.86 -19.75 10.62
N VAL A 1097 22.80 -20.55 10.14
CA VAL A 1097 23.99 -20.98 10.90
C VAL A 1097 25.22 -20.62 10.08
N ASN A 1098 26.32 -20.24 10.74
CA ASN A 1098 27.59 -20.07 10.04
C ASN A 1098 28.02 -21.42 9.46
N ALA A 1099 28.39 -21.43 8.19
CA ALA A 1099 28.96 -22.62 7.57
C ALA A 1099 30.41 -22.80 8.07
N PRO A 1100 30.89 -24.06 8.18
CA PRO A 1100 32.29 -24.33 8.43
C PRO A 1100 33.20 -23.73 7.34
N THR A 1101 34.47 -23.55 7.65
CA THR A 1101 35.46 -23.16 6.65
C THR A 1101 35.61 -24.28 5.61
N ILE A 1102 35.62 -23.92 4.32
CA ILE A 1102 35.74 -24.89 3.23
C ILE A 1102 37.05 -24.65 2.48
N HIS A 1103 37.83 -25.72 2.31
CA HIS A 1103 39.03 -25.70 1.49
C HIS A 1103 38.68 -26.04 0.05
N PHE A 1104 38.88 -25.08 -0.85
CA PHE A 1104 38.69 -25.22 -2.28
C PHE A 1104 39.98 -25.71 -2.94
N VAL A 1105 40.07 -27.00 -3.25
CA VAL A 1105 41.26 -27.62 -3.86
C VAL A 1105 41.06 -27.79 -5.37
N PRO A 1106 41.86 -27.14 -6.23
CA PRO A 1106 41.79 -27.36 -7.67
C PRO A 1106 42.23 -28.78 -8.06
N CYS A 1107 41.38 -29.52 -8.78
CA CYS A 1107 41.68 -30.89 -9.22
C CYS A 1107 41.33 -31.10 -10.71
N LYS A 1108 41.95 -32.12 -11.34
CA LYS A 1108 41.73 -32.46 -12.75
C LYS A 1108 40.53 -33.39 -12.92
N ASN A 1109 39.60 -33.07 -13.82
CA ASN A 1109 38.42 -33.88 -14.15
C ASN A 1109 37.64 -34.33 -12.91
N TYR A 1110 37.26 -33.38 -12.05
CA TYR A 1110 36.44 -33.64 -10.87
C TYR A 1110 35.19 -34.44 -11.24
N LYS A 1111 34.89 -35.48 -10.45
CA LYS A 1111 33.67 -36.27 -10.58
C LYS A 1111 32.90 -36.18 -9.28
N ILE A 1112 31.65 -35.74 -9.38
CA ILE A 1112 30.74 -35.61 -8.25
C ILE A 1112 30.44 -37.01 -7.71
N ASP A 1113 30.59 -37.18 -6.39
CA ASP A 1113 30.22 -38.41 -5.72
C ASP A 1113 28.68 -38.58 -5.71
N PRO A 1114 28.14 -39.72 -6.19
CA PRO A 1114 26.71 -39.99 -6.12
C PRO A 1114 26.16 -40.13 -4.69
N GLU A 1115 26.97 -40.21 -3.64
CA GLU A 1115 26.50 -40.22 -2.23
C GLU A 1115 26.41 -38.82 -1.61
N GLN A 1116 27.27 -37.88 -2.05
CA GLN A 1116 27.31 -36.50 -1.52
C GLN A 1116 26.14 -35.63 -1.99
N TYR A 1117 25.70 -34.71 -1.13
CA TYR A 1117 24.70 -33.72 -1.50
C TYR A 1117 25.38 -32.52 -2.17
N SER A 1118 24.99 -32.23 -3.42
CA SER A 1118 25.40 -31.01 -4.11
C SER A 1118 24.52 -29.85 -3.65
N CYS A 1119 25.10 -28.98 -2.81
CA CYS A 1119 24.48 -27.86 -2.14
C CYS A 1119 24.71 -26.56 -2.94
N PRO A 1120 23.66 -25.89 -3.43
CA PRO A 1120 23.82 -24.67 -4.23
C PRO A 1120 24.25 -23.47 -3.37
N LEU A 1121 25.23 -22.70 -3.84
CA LEU A 1121 25.69 -21.45 -3.24
C LEU A 1121 25.12 -20.24 -3.98
N TYR A 1122 24.43 -19.35 -3.25
CA TYR A 1122 23.86 -18.10 -3.77
C TYR A 1122 24.48 -16.87 -3.10
N LYS A 1123 24.46 -15.72 -3.79
CA LYS A 1123 24.92 -14.45 -3.21
C LYS A 1123 23.96 -13.95 -2.14
N THR A 1124 22.66 -13.99 -2.42
CA THR A 1124 21.60 -13.52 -1.52
C THR A 1124 20.51 -14.57 -1.30
N SER A 1125 19.75 -14.43 -0.21
CA SER A 1125 18.63 -15.30 0.17
C SER A 1125 17.47 -15.35 -0.84
N VAL A 1126 17.41 -14.43 -1.81
CA VAL A 1126 16.39 -14.43 -2.88
C VAL A 1126 16.60 -15.58 -3.87
N ARG A 1127 17.83 -16.13 -3.98
CA ARG A 1127 18.26 -17.26 -4.83
C ARG A 1127 18.04 -17.11 -6.35
N ALA A 1128 17.09 -16.27 -6.77
CA ALA A 1128 16.87 -15.86 -8.15
C ALA A 1128 17.63 -14.57 -8.50
N GLY A 1129 17.87 -14.41 -9.80
CA GLY A 1129 18.55 -13.27 -10.42
C GLY A 1129 18.24 -13.24 -11.92
N THR A 1130 18.86 -12.34 -12.67
CA THR A 1130 18.74 -12.34 -14.14
C THR A 1130 19.42 -13.56 -14.74
N LEU A 1131 18.81 -14.16 -15.76
CA LEU A 1131 19.43 -15.26 -16.51
C LEU A 1131 20.63 -14.72 -17.29
N SER A 1132 21.81 -15.29 -17.03
CA SER A 1132 23.02 -15.01 -17.79
C SER A 1132 22.97 -15.68 -19.17
N THR A 1133 23.90 -15.33 -20.06
CA THR A 1133 24.01 -15.94 -21.40
C THR A 1133 24.26 -17.45 -21.37
N THR A 1134 24.68 -18.00 -20.23
CA THR A 1134 24.85 -19.45 -20.00
C THR A 1134 23.58 -20.13 -19.48
N GLY A 1135 22.50 -19.39 -19.25
CA GLY A 1135 21.23 -19.91 -18.73
C GLY A 1135 21.15 -19.99 -17.21
N HIS A 1136 22.24 -19.69 -16.47
CA HIS A 1136 22.24 -19.68 -15.01
C HIS A 1136 21.87 -18.31 -14.44
N SER A 1137 21.25 -18.30 -13.26
CA SER A 1137 20.98 -17.09 -12.48
C SER A 1137 22.27 -16.34 -12.13
N THR A 1138 22.29 -15.01 -12.26
CA THR A 1138 23.41 -14.15 -11.82
C THR A 1138 23.68 -14.19 -10.31
N ASN A 1139 22.70 -14.69 -9.53
CA ASN A 1139 22.78 -14.88 -8.09
C ASN A 1139 23.45 -16.22 -7.72
N PHE A 1140 23.40 -17.23 -8.60
CA PHE A 1140 24.05 -18.51 -8.38
C PHE A 1140 25.57 -18.39 -8.55
N VAL A 1141 26.34 -18.93 -7.60
CA VAL A 1141 27.82 -18.87 -7.62
C VAL A 1141 28.41 -20.19 -8.12
N LEU A 1142 28.22 -21.28 -7.37
CA LEU A 1142 28.58 -22.65 -7.72
C LEU A 1142 27.79 -23.65 -6.85
N ALA A 1143 28.00 -24.95 -7.04
CA ALA A 1143 27.51 -25.98 -6.12
C ALA A 1143 28.68 -26.59 -5.34
N ILE A 1144 28.47 -26.79 -4.03
CA ILE A 1144 29.47 -27.31 -3.09
C ILE A 1144 28.98 -28.68 -2.62
N GLU A 1145 29.86 -29.66 -2.71
CA GLU A 1145 29.54 -31.05 -2.39
C GLU A 1145 29.78 -31.28 -0.90
N MET A 1146 28.75 -31.76 -0.19
CA MET A 1146 28.77 -31.95 1.27
C MET A 1146 28.30 -33.34 1.66
N ASP A 1147 28.88 -33.88 2.73
CA ASP A 1147 28.57 -35.21 3.25
C ASP A 1147 27.22 -35.24 3.99
N THR A 1148 26.50 -36.36 3.86
CA THR A 1148 25.14 -36.51 4.39
C THR A 1148 24.81 -37.95 4.75
N ASN A 1149 24.12 -38.14 5.89
CA ASN A 1149 23.53 -39.42 6.31
C ASN A 1149 22.07 -39.60 5.84
N LYS A 1150 21.47 -38.58 5.22
CA LYS A 1150 20.09 -38.60 4.69
C LYS A 1150 20.08 -38.68 3.16
N PRO A 1151 18.99 -39.19 2.54
CA PRO A 1151 18.82 -39.16 1.09
C PRO A 1151 18.86 -37.72 0.54
N LYS A 1152 19.41 -37.54 -0.68
CA LYS A 1152 19.55 -36.20 -1.29
C LYS A 1152 18.23 -35.45 -1.40
N ASP A 1153 17.14 -36.16 -1.69
CA ASP A 1153 15.81 -35.56 -1.85
C ASP A 1153 15.30 -34.93 -0.54
N HIS A 1154 15.75 -35.40 0.63
CA HIS A 1154 15.46 -34.75 1.91
C HIS A 1154 15.94 -33.30 1.90
N TRP A 1155 17.21 -33.07 1.56
CA TRP A 1155 17.81 -31.73 1.53
C TRP A 1155 17.28 -30.86 0.39
N VAL A 1156 16.95 -31.46 -0.75
CA VAL A 1156 16.27 -30.75 -1.85
C VAL A 1156 14.92 -30.20 -1.39
N LEU A 1157 14.11 -31.02 -0.71
CA LEU A 1157 12.79 -30.62 -0.24
C LEU A 1157 12.85 -29.62 0.93
N ARG A 1158 13.88 -29.69 1.76
CA ARG A 1158 14.17 -28.68 2.80
C ARG A 1158 14.63 -27.34 2.22
N GLY A 1159 15.05 -27.31 0.96
CA GLY A 1159 15.61 -26.12 0.32
C GLY A 1159 17.00 -25.79 0.85
N ALA A 1160 17.80 -26.79 1.21
CA ALA A 1160 19.15 -26.60 1.74
C ALA A 1160 20.04 -25.85 0.74
N ALA A 1161 20.67 -24.76 1.17
CA ALA A 1161 21.56 -23.95 0.36
C ALA A 1161 22.61 -23.23 1.21
N LEU A 1162 23.68 -22.78 0.55
CA LEU A 1162 24.65 -21.87 1.12
C LEU A 1162 24.37 -20.44 0.62
N LEU A 1163 24.55 -19.46 1.50
CA LEU A 1163 24.38 -18.04 1.22
C LEU A 1163 25.67 -17.29 1.54
N THR A 1164 26.05 -16.33 0.70
CA THR A 1164 27.16 -15.41 1.04
C THR A 1164 26.72 -14.30 2.00
N MET A 1165 25.45 -13.91 1.96
CA MET A 1165 24.92 -12.81 2.77
C MET A 1165 23.52 -13.11 3.28
N LEU A 1166 23.26 -12.69 4.51
CA LEU A 1166 21.96 -12.75 5.17
C LEU A 1166 21.16 -11.44 5.00
N ASN A 1167 19.87 -11.55 5.28
CA ASN A 1167 18.97 -10.41 5.47
C ASN A 1167 19.02 -10.02 6.96
N ASP A 1168 18.90 -8.74 7.28
CA ASP A 1168 19.17 -8.17 8.61
C ASP A 1168 17.93 -7.86 9.46
#